data_AF-A0A6A7S999-F1
#
_entry.id   AF-A0A6A7S999-F1
#
_cell.length_a   1.000
_cell.length_b   1.000
_cell.length_c   1.000
_cell.angle_alpha   90.00
_cell.angle_beta   90.00
_cell.angle_gamma   90.00
#
_symmetry.space_group_name_H-M   'P 1'
#
loop_
_entity.id
_entity.type
_entity.pdbx_description
1 polymer ?
#
loop_
_entity_poly.entity_id
_entity_poly.type
_entity_poly.pdbx_seq_one_letter_code
_entity_poly.pdbx_strand_id
1 'polypeptide(L)'
;MSPSESPRDPFPETATGETGAAHAVSPSGPPAPNVVALEGVTKAYGPTTANRDVGIVLAAGDVLGLVGANGAGKSTLMRILCGVTAPDRGSLAIAGVPVDFQRFSPRHARVQGIRIVHQELSLCTNLSVTENFFLEDARIAGGGPLWHAHYGRRARRSIDRVFPDAGIDVHARVGDLPIGQRQMVEIARAASDPSLRLLILDEPTSSLDSERSMQLRRYMEARSGEGVSFVFISHKLGEVVDIASRIAVMRNGEKVWEGDSAETSVGQLVDWMGGDAGRELESHHADAGARGRDGAAVAREPLVRIGGDHVRGTGGQTLALHAGEIVGFAGLEGSGQREMLHEVFRQARRGSVQCLGSVGFVSGDRRREGVFPLWSVEENIAVGQTGKRGPLAPLAGRGELGRIDRWLEKLRLDRERLPSPILELSGGNQQKALVARALFADADVILLDDPTRGVDVSVKRDFYDVVRELAEAGKLIIWYSSEDIEFLECDRVLVFSEAAIACELRGEDISEEAIVSSAFSEIVEEATPAAAGAGRARQGQWRQWLFRVAPFLSTMVIFAIIGSMNPMAVSAFGLDLLLGPAVPLVLVAAAQMFVVGGSHIDLGVGAFAGLVNVVSATVLVAHPGPGALALLALVAGYGSLGALIEGRKLPAIVVTLGASFIWLGIGYTLQESPGGSSPAWLSALFSWSLAGVPASVVMIAGAGALAWAVNRSRLGVVLRGFGNNAQALSHMGWSAFTYTVARYVVAGVFGLFAGLSLTAVNTASDINASGSFTLLSVAAVVIGGCRLVGGSVTPVGVVFGALTLSLIGALLGFIGISTDYNASVQGALLIGILALRTLVGQKETAE
;
A
#
# COMPACT_ATOMS: atom_id res chain seq x y z
N MET A 1 5.31 60.78 -9.78
CA MET A 1 5.42 59.84 -8.64
C MET A 1 4.79 58.53 -9.08
N SER A 2 5.64 57.52 -9.21
CA SER A 2 5.39 56.23 -9.86
C SER A 2 4.55 55.28 -8.99
N PRO A 3 3.74 54.39 -9.57
CA PRO A 3 3.24 53.21 -8.87
C PRO A 3 4.16 51.99 -9.08
N SER A 4 4.33 51.24 -8.00
CA SER A 4 5.28 50.16 -7.77
C SER A 4 4.83 48.80 -8.32
N GLU A 5 5.74 48.21 -9.10
CA GLU A 5 6.19 46.80 -9.18
C GLU A 5 5.21 45.64 -8.89
N SER A 6 4.96 44.87 -9.95
CA SER A 6 4.58 43.46 -9.92
C SER A 6 5.82 42.55 -9.74
N PRO A 7 5.70 41.34 -9.17
CA PRO A 7 6.83 40.44 -9.01
C PRO A 7 7.16 39.73 -10.33
N ARG A 8 8.44 39.76 -10.69
CA ARG A 8 9.04 39.20 -11.92
C ARG A 8 9.10 37.66 -11.88
N ASP A 9 8.72 37.04 -13.00
CA ASP A 9 9.04 35.66 -13.36
C ASP A 9 10.57 35.46 -13.51
N PRO A 10 11.15 34.32 -13.08
CA PRO A 10 12.57 34.05 -13.26
C PRO A 10 12.79 32.91 -14.28
N PHE A 11 12.64 33.17 -15.58
CA PHE A 11 13.22 32.33 -16.63
C PHE A 11 13.55 33.20 -17.87
N PRO A 12 14.80 33.21 -18.37
CA PRO A 12 15.13 33.93 -19.59
C PRO A 12 14.75 33.13 -20.84
N GLU A 13 14.14 33.82 -21.80
CA GLU A 13 13.83 33.33 -23.15
C GLU A 13 15.11 33.04 -23.95
N THR A 14 15.09 31.93 -24.69
CA THR A 14 16.14 31.50 -25.61
C THR A 14 16.20 32.37 -26.86
N ALA A 15 17.36 32.99 -27.12
CA ALA A 15 17.67 33.63 -28.39
C ALA A 15 18.37 32.65 -29.35
N THR A 16 17.96 32.72 -30.60
CA THR A 16 18.40 31.93 -31.76
C THR A 16 19.68 32.48 -32.40
N GLY A 17 20.50 31.55 -32.94
CA GLY A 17 21.36 31.77 -34.11
C GLY A 17 22.85 32.04 -33.85
N GLU A 18 23.71 31.07 -34.15
CA GLU A 18 24.70 31.13 -35.27
C GLU A 18 25.62 29.90 -35.28
N THR A 19 26.09 29.57 -36.48
CA THR A 19 26.87 28.38 -36.86
C THR A 19 28.37 28.59 -36.66
N GLY A 20 29.12 27.55 -36.28
CA GLY A 20 30.59 27.55 -36.45
C GLY A 20 31.41 26.63 -35.53
N ALA A 21 32.04 25.63 -36.16
CA ALA A 21 33.30 24.96 -35.82
C ALA A 21 33.42 24.15 -34.50
N ALA A 22 33.69 22.85 -34.69
CA ALA A 22 34.12 21.92 -33.67
C ALA A 22 35.47 22.32 -33.05
N HIS A 23 35.48 22.61 -31.76
CA HIS A 23 36.68 22.66 -30.93
C HIS A 23 36.55 21.65 -29.79
N ALA A 24 37.50 20.71 -29.74
CA ALA A 24 37.70 19.83 -28.61
C ALA A 24 38.01 20.66 -27.36
N VAL A 25 37.14 20.57 -26.34
CA VAL A 25 37.34 21.23 -25.04
C VAL A 25 37.95 20.22 -24.08
N SER A 26 39.21 20.43 -23.72
CA SER A 26 39.79 19.83 -22.51
C SER A 26 39.16 20.47 -21.27
N PRO A 27 38.72 19.71 -20.25
CA PRO A 27 38.10 20.30 -19.07
C PRO A 27 39.20 20.71 -18.08
N SER A 28 39.55 21.99 -18.06
CA SER A 28 40.33 22.60 -16.97
C SER A 28 39.53 23.75 -16.34
N GLY A 29 38.40 23.40 -15.74
CA GLY A 29 37.70 24.21 -14.74
C GLY A 29 37.79 23.53 -13.37
N PRO A 30 37.69 24.25 -12.25
CA PRO A 30 37.63 23.62 -10.93
C PRO A 30 36.45 22.62 -10.92
N PRO A 31 36.63 21.42 -10.32
CA PRO A 31 35.60 20.40 -10.32
C PRO A 31 34.31 20.97 -9.72
N ALA A 32 33.19 20.72 -10.39
CA ALA A 32 31.88 21.08 -9.88
C ALA A 32 31.72 20.51 -8.45
N PRO A 33 31.14 21.27 -7.50
CA PRO A 33 31.05 20.83 -6.12
C PRO A 33 30.27 19.51 -6.03
N ASN A 34 30.84 18.51 -5.34
CA ASN A 34 30.20 17.21 -5.14
C ASN A 34 28.81 17.37 -4.53
N VAL A 35 27.81 16.72 -5.13
CA VAL A 35 26.44 16.69 -4.63
C VAL A 35 26.40 15.94 -3.30
N VAL A 36 27.10 14.81 -3.22
CA VAL A 36 27.25 14.00 -2.00
C VAL A 36 28.67 13.44 -1.92
N ALA A 37 29.26 13.47 -0.72
CA ALA A 37 30.50 12.77 -0.41
C ALA A 37 30.34 12.01 0.93
N LEU A 38 30.47 10.69 0.87
CA LEU A 38 30.55 9.79 2.01
C LEU A 38 32.01 9.37 2.18
N GLU A 39 32.54 9.46 3.40
CA GLU A 39 33.92 9.06 3.70
C GLU A 39 33.96 8.15 4.93
N GLY A 40 34.54 6.95 4.77
CA GLY A 40 34.78 5.99 5.85
C GLY A 40 33.52 5.56 6.62
N VAL A 41 32.37 5.50 5.95
CA VAL A 41 31.08 5.26 6.60
C VAL A 41 30.98 3.82 7.08
N THR A 42 30.80 3.66 8.39
CA THR A 42 30.63 2.36 9.05
C THR A 42 29.32 2.33 9.83
N LYS A 43 28.54 1.25 9.67
CA LYS A 43 27.30 1.02 10.40
C LYS A 43 27.17 -0.44 10.83
N ALA A 44 26.90 -0.66 12.10
CA ALA A 44 26.59 -1.96 12.70
C ALA A 44 25.20 -1.97 13.34
N TYR A 45 24.56 -3.15 13.32
CA TYR A 45 23.33 -3.46 14.01
C TYR A 45 23.59 -4.69 14.89
N GLY A 46 23.86 -4.46 16.19
CA GLY A 46 24.27 -5.53 17.09
C GLY A 46 25.54 -6.22 16.58
N PRO A 47 25.53 -7.55 16.34
CA PRO A 47 26.70 -8.28 15.84
C PRO A 47 26.96 -8.07 14.34
N THR A 48 25.99 -7.60 13.57
CA THR A 48 26.09 -7.50 12.11
C THR A 48 26.64 -6.14 11.69
N THR A 49 27.82 -6.11 11.05
CA THR A 49 28.33 -4.90 10.39
C THR A 49 27.70 -4.78 9.01
N ALA A 50 26.78 -3.82 8.84
CA ALA A 50 26.05 -3.63 7.59
C ALA A 50 26.84 -2.79 6.57
N ASN A 51 27.66 -1.85 7.02
CA ASN A 51 28.62 -1.12 6.18
C ASN A 51 29.95 -1.00 6.93
N ARG A 52 31.07 -1.20 6.23
CA ARG A 52 32.43 -1.05 6.77
C ARG A 52 33.24 -0.17 5.85
N ASP A 53 33.69 0.97 6.37
CA ASP A 53 34.60 1.91 5.69
C ASP A 53 34.19 2.29 4.26
N VAL A 54 32.89 2.52 4.04
CA VAL A 54 32.35 2.80 2.70
C VAL A 54 32.56 4.28 2.36
N GLY A 55 33.21 4.55 1.22
CA GLY A 55 33.33 5.89 0.64
C GLY A 55 32.67 5.98 -0.74
N ILE A 56 31.85 6.99 -0.99
CA ILE A 56 31.21 7.26 -2.28
C ILE A 56 31.18 8.76 -2.53
N VAL A 57 31.59 9.19 -3.72
CA VAL A 57 31.56 10.59 -4.12
C VAL A 57 30.76 10.72 -5.41
N LEU A 58 29.72 11.56 -5.37
CA LEU A 58 28.83 11.88 -6.47
C LEU A 58 28.99 13.36 -6.85
N ALA A 59 29.46 13.62 -8.06
CA ALA A 59 29.47 14.95 -8.66
C ALA A 59 28.09 15.31 -9.24
N ALA A 60 27.88 16.59 -9.54
CA ALA A 60 26.65 17.05 -10.18
C ALA A 60 26.51 16.43 -11.58
N GLY A 61 25.36 15.80 -11.84
CA GLY A 61 25.08 15.09 -13.10
C GLY A 61 25.51 13.62 -13.11
N ASP A 62 26.27 13.14 -12.13
CA ASP A 62 26.68 11.73 -12.08
C ASP A 62 25.47 10.77 -12.00
N VAL A 63 25.52 9.68 -12.77
CA VAL A 63 24.57 8.56 -12.65
C VAL A 63 25.33 7.34 -12.12
N LEU A 64 25.18 7.06 -10.83
CA LEU A 64 25.85 5.94 -10.18
C LEU A 64 24.94 4.70 -10.14
N GLY A 65 25.35 3.63 -10.81
CA GLY A 65 24.81 2.29 -10.64
C GLY A 65 25.35 1.67 -9.36
N LEU A 66 24.49 1.35 -8.40
CA LEU A 66 24.89 0.70 -7.15
C LEU A 66 24.43 -0.76 -7.15
N VAL A 67 25.37 -1.67 -7.37
CA VAL A 67 25.10 -3.11 -7.48
C VAL A 67 25.68 -3.87 -6.29
N GLY A 68 25.16 -5.07 -6.05
CA GLY A 68 25.58 -5.94 -4.96
C GLY A 68 24.49 -6.93 -4.60
N ALA A 69 24.84 -8.04 -3.95
CA ALA A 69 23.87 -8.99 -3.43
C ALA A 69 22.91 -8.35 -2.40
N ASN A 70 21.81 -9.02 -2.11
CA ASN A 70 20.96 -8.69 -0.97
C ASN A 70 21.77 -8.81 0.32
N GLY A 71 21.58 -7.84 1.22
CA GLY A 71 22.39 -7.76 2.44
C GLY A 71 23.80 -7.22 2.24
N ALA A 72 24.22 -6.83 1.03
CA ALA A 72 25.54 -6.23 0.79
C ALA A 72 25.73 -4.83 1.40
N GLY A 73 24.70 -4.23 1.99
CA GLY A 73 24.76 -2.93 2.67
C GLY A 73 24.20 -1.74 1.88
N LYS A 74 23.65 -1.95 0.67
CA LYS A 74 23.07 -0.90 -0.20
C LYS A 74 21.98 -0.08 0.50
N SER A 75 20.93 -0.76 1.00
CA SER A 75 19.79 -0.10 1.64
C SER A 75 20.18 0.62 2.94
N THR A 76 21.17 0.11 3.68
CA THR A 76 21.71 0.79 4.87
C THR A 76 22.42 2.08 4.48
N LEU A 77 23.20 2.07 3.40
CA LEU A 77 23.86 3.26 2.87
C LEU A 77 22.83 4.31 2.41
N MET A 78 21.76 3.88 1.73
CA MET A 78 20.68 4.77 1.30
C MET A 78 19.93 5.38 2.49
N ARG A 79 19.70 4.60 3.56
CA ARG A 79 19.11 5.10 4.82
C ARG A 79 20.00 6.14 5.50
N ILE A 80 21.33 5.98 5.42
CA ILE A 80 22.29 6.97 5.91
C ILE A 80 22.20 8.25 5.09
N LEU A 81 22.24 8.16 3.75
CA LEU A 81 22.11 9.32 2.86
C LEU A 81 20.80 10.08 3.03
N CYS A 82 19.71 9.36 3.30
CA CYS A 82 18.40 9.96 3.53
C CYS A 82 18.19 10.41 4.97
N GLY A 83 19.19 10.32 5.85
CA GLY A 83 19.08 10.74 7.25
C GLY A 83 18.10 9.93 8.09
N VAL A 84 17.73 8.72 7.64
CA VAL A 84 16.86 7.79 8.37
C VAL A 84 17.65 7.12 9.51
N THR A 85 18.92 6.85 9.29
CA THR A 85 19.83 6.24 10.28
C THR A 85 21.17 6.97 10.27
N ALA A 86 21.72 7.30 11.45
CA ALA A 86 23.08 7.82 11.55
C ALA A 86 24.13 6.68 11.48
N PRO A 87 25.28 6.88 10.81
CA PRO A 87 26.39 5.95 10.85
C PRO A 87 27.06 5.96 12.23
N ASP A 88 27.82 4.91 12.55
CA ASP A 88 28.56 4.82 13.81
C ASP A 88 29.94 5.51 13.68
N ARG A 89 30.53 5.50 12.48
CA ARG A 89 31.76 6.22 12.11
C ARG A 89 31.67 6.74 10.67
N GLY A 90 32.50 7.73 10.34
CA GLY A 90 32.61 8.34 9.01
C GLY A 90 32.01 9.75 8.94
N SER A 91 32.06 10.35 7.75
CA SER A 91 31.52 11.68 7.47
C SER A 91 30.58 11.65 6.26
N LEU A 92 29.66 12.62 6.21
CA LEU A 92 28.82 12.91 5.05
C LEU A 92 28.92 14.41 4.78
N ALA A 93 29.16 14.79 3.53
CA ALA A 93 29.00 16.16 3.05
C ALA A 93 27.97 16.21 1.91
N ILE A 94 27.11 17.23 1.91
CA ILE A 94 26.13 17.47 0.86
C ILE A 94 26.40 18.84 0.26
N ALA A 95 26.58 18.91 -1.06
CA ALA A 95 26.97 20.14 -1.77
C ALA A 95 28.23 20.80 -1.15
N GLY A 96 29.19 19.99 -0.71
CA GLY A 96 30.42 20.44 -0.04
C GLY A 96 30.26 20.87 1.43
N VAL A 97 29.05 20.82 2.00
CA VAL A 97 28.80 21.18 3.41
C VAL A 97 28.77 19.93 4.28
N PRO A 98 29.64 19.80 5.31
CA PRO A 98 29.59 18.69 6.26
C PRO A 98 28.25 18.60 6.98
N VAL A 99 27.74 17.39 7.11
CA VAL A 99 26.46 17.09 7.76
C VAL A 99 26.70 16.68 9.21
N ASP A 100 26.04 17.37 10.13
CA ASP A 100 25.93 16.93 11.52
C ASP A 100 24.87 15.83 11.64
N PHE A 101 25.31 14.59 11.85
CA PHE A 101 24.43 13.42 11.99
C PHE A 101 23.48 13.49 13.18
N GLN A 102 23.75 14.29 14.22
CA GLN A 102 22.81 14.45 15.34
C GLN A 102 21.56 15.23 14.94
N ARG A 103 21.71 16.12 13.96
CA ARG A 103 20.62 16.92 13.41
C ARG A 103 20.11 16.35 12.10
N PHE A 104 20.87 15.48 11.44
CA PHE A 104 20.48 14.94 10.14
C PHE A 104 19.24 14.06 10.26
N SER A 105 18.26 14.35 9.41
CA SER A 105 16.96 13.70 9.40
C SER A 105 16.44 13.63 7.97
N PRO A 106 15.41 12.80 7.69
CA PRO A 106 14.80 12.74 6.36
C PRO A 106 14.32 14.10 5.86
N ARG A 107 13.82 14.94 6.77
CA ARG A 107 13.43 16.32 6.47
C ARG A 107 14.62 17.17 6.02
N HIS A 108 15.77 17.07 6.70
CA HIS A 108 16.97 17.82 6.31
C HIS A 108 17.55 17.32 4.98
N ALA A 109 17.64 16.01 4.77
CA ALA A 109 18.08 15.44 3.49
C ALA A 109 17.21 15.95 2.33
N ARG A 110 15.89 16.02 2.53
CA ARG A 110 14.95 16.56 1.55
C ARG A 110 15.14 18.06 1.28
N VAL A 111 15.37 18.85 2.32
CA VAL A 111 15.66 20.29 2.16
C VAL A 111 16.93 20.52 1.34
N GLN A 112 17.92 19.63 1.48
CA GLN A 112 19.16 19.62 0.71
C GLN A 112 19.03 19.02 -0.70
N GLY A 113 17.81 18.65 -1.13
CA GLY A 113 17.55 18.17 -2.49
C GLY A 113 17.78 16.68 -2.71
N ILE A 114 17.89 15.86 -1.66
CA ILE A 114 17.99 14.41 -1.77
C ILE A 114 16.58 13.80 -1.78
N ARG A 115 16.28 12.96 -2.76
CA ARG A 115 15.03 12.20 -2.86
C ARG A 115 15.32 10.73 -3.12
N ILE A 116 14.40 9.89 -2.65
CA ILE A 116 14.46 8.44 -2.84
C ILE A 116 13.09 7.93 -3.28
N VAL A 117 13.11 7.03 -4.27
CA VAL A 117 12.00 6.18 -4.67
C VAL A 117 12.37 4.78 -4.18
N HIS A 118 11.54 4.24 -3.30
CA HIS A 118 11.78 2.93 -2.69
C HIS A 118 11.15 1.83 -3.53
N GLN A 119 11.70 0.62 -3.44
CA GLN A 119 11.10 -0.59 -4.01
C GLN A 119 9.66 -0.80 -3.49
N GLU A 120 9.44 -0.54 -2.21
CA GLU A 120 8.10 -0.48 -1.62
C GLU A 120 7.54 0.94 -1.71
N LEU A 121 6.46 1.09 -2.48
CA LEU A 121 5.86 2.40 -2.76
C LEU A 121 5.51 3.18 -1.48
N SER A 122 5.92 4.44 -1.42
CA SER A 122 5.67 5.35 -0.29
C SER A 122 4.43 6.24 -0.49
N LEU A 123 3.60 5.91 -1.48
CA LEU A 123 2.34 6.60 -1.77
C LEU A 123 1.23 6.25 -0.76
N CYS A 124 0.41 7.23 -0.44
CA CYS A 124 -0.83 7.02 0.31
C CYS A 124 -1.92 6.55 -0.66
N THR A 125 -2.26 5.26 -0.62
CA THR A 125 -3.18 4.60 -1.56
C THR A 125 -4.63 5.06 -1.43
N ASN A 126 -5.01 5.58 -0.26
CA ASN A 126 -6.31 6.17 0.03
C ASN A 126 -6.50 7.60 -0.50
N LEU A 127 -5.42 8.24 -0.96
CA LEU A 127 -5.42 9.62 -1.45
C LEU A 127 -5.37 9.67 -2.98
N SER A 128 -5.78 10.79 -3.55
CA SER A 128 -5.60 11.03 -4.99
C SER A 128 -4.13 11.25 -5.35
N VAL A 129 -3.80 11.14 -6.64
CA VAL A 129 -2.46 11.51 -7.14
C VAL A 129 -2.14 12.97 -6.76
N THR A 130 -3.09 13.89 -6.97
CA THR A 130 -2.97 15.31 -6.57
C THR A 130 -2.67 15.48 -5.07
N GLU A 131 -3.38 14.74 -4.22
CA GLU A 131 -3.19 14.79 -2.76
C GLU A 131 -1.81 14.23 -2.35
N ASN A 132 -1.32 13.18 -3.03
CA ASN A 132 0.03 12.65 -2.80
C ASN A 132 1.13 13.64 -3.17
N PHE A 133 0.94 14.42 -4.25
CA PHE A 133 1.86 15.50 -4.62
C PHE A 133 1.83 16.66 -3.62
N PHE A 134 0.68 16.94 -3.01
CA PHE A 134 0.59 17.90 -1.91
C PHE A 134 1.37 17.45 -0.68
N LEU A 135 1.29 16.17 -0.29
CA LEU A 135 1.99 15.65 0.89
C LEU A 135 3.52 15.75 0.78
N GLU A 136 4.07 15.80 -0.43
CA GLU A 136 5.51 15.93 -0.66
C GLU A 136 6.05 17.29 -0.23
N ASP A 137 5.19 18.31 -0.15
CA ASP A 137 5.56 19.70 0.13
C ASP A 137 5.14 20.14 1.54
N ALA A 138 5.79 19.57 2.56
CA ALA A 138 5.56 19.91 3.97
C ALA A 138 5.98 21.36 4.33
N ARG A 139 6.66 22.08 3.42
CA ARG A 139 7.14 23.46 3.63
C ARG A 139 6.02 24.48 3.42
N ILE A 140 5.06 24.19 2.56
CA ILE A 140 3.92 25.07 2.30
C ILE A 140 2.76 24.64 3.19
N ALA A 141 2.79 24.99 4.47
CA ALA A 141 1.61 24.97 5.35
C ALA A 141 0.69 26.19 5.12
N GLY A 142 1.09 27.17 4.30
CA GLY A 142 0.27 28.32 3.89
C GLY A 142 -0.01 28.33 2.38
N GLY A 143 -1.18 27.89 1.96
CA GLY A 143 -1.64 27.94 0.58
C GLY A 143 -3.13 28.28 0.54
N GLY A 144 -3.51 29.20 -0.35
CA GLY A 144 -4.89 29.66 -0.51
C GLY A 144 -5.87 28.59 -0.97
N PRO A 145 -7.15 28.94 -1.17
CA PRO A 145 -8.23 27.99 -1.49
C PRO A 145 -8.01 27.15 -2.77
N LEU A 146 -7.06 27.55 -3.63
CA LEU A 146 -6.74 26.90 -4.90
C LEU A 146 -5.59 25.87 -4.81
N TRP A 147 -5.19 25.43 -3.60
CA TRP A 147 -4.10 24.47 -3.43
C TRP A 147 -4.30 23.19 -4.26
N HIS A 148 -5.53 22.64 -4.29
CA HIS A 148 -5.80 21.40 -5.02
C HIS A 148 -5.59 21.57 -6.53
N ALA A 149 -5.97 22.70 -7.10
CA ALA A 149 -5.74 22.99 -8.53
C ALA A 149 -4.25 23.22 -8.82
N HIS A 150 -3.51 23.85 -7.90
CA HIS A 150 -2.07 24.04 -8.01
C HIS A 150 -1.32 22.70 -8.03
N TYR A 151 -1.56 21.83 -7.04
CA TYR A 151 -0.91 20.51 -6.99
C TYR A 151 -1.39 19.57 -8.09
N GLY A 152 -2.63 19.70 -8.57
CA GLY A 152 -3.12 18.95 -9.73
C GLY A 152 -2.34 19.31 -11.00
N ARG A 153 -2.11 20.60 -11.27
CA ARG A 153 -1.28 21.05 -12.40
C ARG A 153 0.18 20.60 -12.26
N ARG A 154 0.72 20.66 -11.04
CA ARG A 154 2.08 20.19 -10.74
C ARG A 154 2.23 18.69 -10.97
N ALA A 155 1.25 17.90 -10.51
CA ALA A 155 1.21 16.45 -10.72
C ALA A 155 1.18 16.13 -12.21
N ARG A 156 0.26 16.76 -12.95
CA ARG A 156 0.12 16.58 -14.40
C ARG A 156 1.42 16.88 -15.14
N ARG A 157 2.00 18.06 -14.89
CA ARG A 157 3.27 18.49 -15.51
C ARG A 157 4.42 17.53 -15.20
N SER A 158 4.52 17.04 -13.96
CA SER A 158 5.61 16.15 -13.58
C SER A 158 5.45 14.76 -14.21
N ILE A 159 4.23 14.22 -14.21
CA ILE A 159 3.93 12.94 -14.86
C ILE A 159 4.21 13.03 -16.35
N ASP A 160 3.68 14.05 -17.04
CA ASP A 160 3.87 14.22 -18.48
C ASP A 160 5.35 14.49 -18.85
N ARG A 161 6.16 15.03 -17.92
CA ARG A 161 7.60 15.25 -18.12
C ARG A 161 8.41 13.95 -18.01
N VAL A 162 8.09 13.07 -17.05
CA VAL A 162 8.83 11.81 -16.84
C VAL A 162 8.30 10.71 -17.76
N PHE A 163 6.98 10.63 -17.91
CA PHE A 163 6.27 9.61 -18.67
C PHE A 163 5.22 10.26 -19.59
N PRO A 164 5.61 10.74 -20.78
CA PRO A 164 4.68 11.24 -21.78
C PRO A 164 3.60 10.21 -22.11
N ASP A 165 2.38 10.68 -22.35
CA ASP A 165 1.24 9.82 -22.76
C ASP A 165 0.94 8.67 -21.77
N ALA A 166 1.24 8.86 -20.48
CA ALA A 166 0.94 7.88 -19.42
C ALA A 166 -0.56 7.68 -19.17
N GLY A 167 -1.41 8.61 -19.60
CA GLY A 167 -2.87 8.51 -19.42
C GLY A 167 -3.36 8.55 -17.96
N ILE A 168 -2.52 8.96 -17.00
CA ILE A 168 -2.86 8.94 -15.56
C ILE A 168 -3.75 10.14 -15.22
N ASP A 169 -4.94 9.86 -14.67
CA ASP A 169 -5.81 10.88 -14.07
C ASP A 169 -5.26 11.31 -12.71
N VAL A 170 -4.93 12.60 -12.57
CA VAL A 170 -4.39 13.18 -11.34
C VAL A 170 -5.42 13.28 -10.20
N HIS A 171 -6.70 13.06 -10.50
CA HIS A 171 -7.79 13.04 -9.51
C HIS A 171 -8.17 11.62 -9.08
N ALA A 172 -7.70 10.60 -9.77
CA ALA A 172 -7.88 9.21 -9.39
C ALA A 172 -7.16 8.91 -8.06
N ARG A 173 -7.74 8.00 -7.27
CA ARG A 173 -7.10 7.46 -6.06
C ARG A 173 -5.95 6.57 -6.47
N VAL A 174 -4.80 6.71 -5.82
CA VAL A 174 -3.61 5.92 -6.12
C VAL A 174 -3.86 4.42 -5.95
N GLY A 175 -4.64 4.03 -4.95
CA GLY A 175 -5.01 2.63 -4.70
C GLY A 175 -5.88 1.99 -5.79
N ASP A 176 -6.47 2.79 -6.68
CA ASP A 176 -7.28 2.31 -7.82
C ASP A 176 -6.43 2.19 -9.11
N LEU A 177 -5.18 2.69 -9.10
CA LEU A 177 -4.27 2.59 -10.25
C LEU A 177 -3.58 1.22 -10.31
N PRO A 178 -3.22 0.72 -11.51
CA PRO A 178 -2.30 -0.42 -11.68
C PRO A 178 -0.94 -0.16 -11.04
N ILE A 179 -0.21 -1.23 -10.66
CA ILE A 179 1.07 -1.13 -9.93
C ILE A 179 2.09 -0.27 -10.71
N GLY A 180 2.27 -0.51 -12.01
CA GLY A 180 3.17 0.30 -12.84
C GLY A 180 2.82 1.78 -12.85
N GLN A 181 1.53 2.14 -12.93
CA GLN A 181 1.11 3.55 -12.83
C GLN A 181 1.38 4.15 -11.45
N ARG A 182 1.30 3.37 -10.37
CA ARG A 182 1.69 3.85 -9.03
C ARG A 182 3.20 4.12 -8.97
N GLN A 183 4.02 3.25 -9.55
CA GLN A 183 5.46 3.46 -9.67
C GLN A 183 5.78 4.74 -10.45
N MET A 184 5.11 4.96 -11.59
CA MET A 184 5.23 6.19 -12.38
C MET A 184 4.87 7.44 -11.57
N VAL A 185 3.77 7.39 -10.81
CA VAL A 185 3.34 8.49 -9.93
C VAL A 185 4.37 8.76 -8.84
N GLU A 186 4.97 7.73 -8.25
CA GLU A 186 5.98 7.91 -7.20
C GLU A 186 7.25 8.57 -7.72
N ILE A 187 7.76 8.09 -8.85
CA ILE A 187 8.92 8.68 -9.53
C ILE A 187 8.61 10.12 -9.92
N ALA A 188 7.47 10.38 -10.56
CA ALA A 188 7.06 11.72 -10.96
C ALA A 188 6.87 12.66 -9.75
N ARG A 189 6.38 12.15 -8.61
CA ARG A 189 6.25 12.92 -7.37
C ARG A 189 7.61 13.35 -6.84
N ALA A 190 8.57 12.43 -6.76
CA ALA A 190 9.94 12.72 -6.34
C ALA A 190 10.66 13.69 -7.30
N ALA A 191 10.49 13.49 -8.60
CA ALA A 191 11.00 14.33 -9.69
C ALA A 191 10.46 15.76 -9.67
N SER A 192 9.28 15.99 -9.08
CA SER A 192 8.64 17.29 -9.11
C SER A 192 9.37 18.36 -8.28
N ASP A 193 10.17 17.97 -7.28
CA ASP A 193 10.83 18.91 -6.36
C ASP A 193 11.77 19.87 -7.11
N PRO A 194 11.54 21.20 -7.07
CA PRO A 194 12.43 22.17 -7.70
C PRO A 194 13.84 22.17 -7.11
N SER A 195 14.00 21.72 -5.86
CA SER A 195 15.28 21.64 -5.17
C SER A 195 16.03 20.33 -5.37
N LEU A 196 15.55 19.44 -6.25
CA LEU A 196 16.14 18.12 -6.49
C LEU A 196 17.59 18.23 -7.00
N ARG A 197 18.52 17.63 -6.24
CA ARG A 197 19.96 17.50 -6.57
C ARG A 197 20.38 16.06 -6.75
N LEU A 198 19.80 15.15 -5.96
CA LEU A 198 20.08 13.72 -6.00
C LEU A 198 18.76 12.94 -5.97
N LEU A 199 18.52 12.09 -6.97
CA LEU A 199 17.42 11.13 -6.98
C LEU A 199 17.96 9.70 -6.88
N ILE A 200 17.61 9.02 -5.79
CA ILE A 200 17.90 7.60 -5.57
C ILE A 200 16.70 6.79 -6.08
N LEU A 201 16.94 5.85 -6.99
CA LEU A 201 15.93 4.98 -7.57
C LEU A 201 16.26 3.53 -7.19
N ASP A 202 15.43 2.93 -6.33
CA ASP A 202 15.59 1.56 -5.86
C ASP A 202 14.63 0.62 -6.60
N GLU A 203 15.18 -0.17 -7.52
CA GLU A 203 14.47 -1.07 -8.45
C GLU A 203 13.30 -0.43 -9.22
N PRO A 204 13.51 0.73 -9.87
CA PRO A 204 12.41 1.53 -10.41
C PRO A 204 11.70 0.88 -11.61
N THR A 205 12.33 -0.06 -12.30
CA THR A 205 11.88 -0.72 -13.55
C THR A 205 11.16 -2.05 -13.30
N SER A 206 11.10 -2.53 -12.06
CA SER A 206 10.53 -3.85 -11.69
C SER A 206 9.02 -4.01 -11.96
N SER A 207 8.31 -2.90 -12.24
CA SER A 207 6.87 -2.87 -12.53
C SER A 207 6.53 -1.97 -13.74
N LEU A 208 7.56 -1.62 -14.52
CA LEU A 208 7.43 -0.79 -15.72
C LEU A 208 7.69 -1.66 -16.94
N ASP A 209 6.86 -1.50 -17.97
CA ASP A 209 7.15 -2.08 -19.29
C ASP A 209 8.41 -1.45 -19.90
N SER A 210 8.86 -2.02 -21.02
CA SER A 210 10.05 -1.57 -21.74
C SER A 210 9.94 -0.14 -22.26
N GLU A 211 8.75 0.30 -22.70
CA GLU A 211 8.53 1.67 -23.16
C GLU A 211 8.68 2.67 -22.00
N ARG A 212 8.03 2.41 -20.86
CA ARG A 212 8.10 3.27 -19.67
C ARG A 212 9.48 3.29 -19.05
N SER A 213 10.20 2.16 -19.09
CA SER A 213 11.60 2.09 -18.66
C SER A 213 12.52 2.95 -19.56
N MET A 214 12.31 2.93 -20.88
CA MET A 214 13.01 3.84 -21.80
C MET A 214 12.67 5.32 -21.55
N GLN A 215 11.41 5.65 -21.24
CA GLN A 215 11.01 7.01 -20.90
C GLN A 215 11.73 7.51 -19.64
N LEU A 216 11.81 6.67 -18.59
CA LEU A 216 12.56 6.97 -17.38
C LEU A 216 14.05 7.21 -17.68
N ARG A 217 14.66 6.36 -18.51
CA ARG A 217 16.06 6.51 -18.95
C ARG A 217 16.31 7.86 -19.62
N ARG A 218 15.49 8.22 -20.62
CA ARG A 218 15.59 9.53 -21.30
C ARG A 218 15.43 10.70 -20.34
N TYR A 219 14.52 10.58 -19.37
CA TYR A 219 14.34 11.59 -18.33
C TYR A 219 15.61 11.73 -17.47
N MET A 220 16.21 10.61 -17.06
CA MET A 220 17.46 10.62 -16.27
C MET A 220 18.61 11.26 -17.05
N GLU A 221 18.82 10.87 -18.32
CA GLU A 221 19.85 11.45 -19.20
C GLU A 221 19.67 12.98 -19.34
N ALA A 222 18.45 13.44 -19.63
CA ALA A 222 18.17 14.86 -19.78
C ALA A 222 18.42 15.65 -18.48
N ARG A 223 17.98 15.11 -17.33
CA ARG A 223 18.15 15.76 -16.02
C ARG A 223 19.58 15.71 -15.50
N SER A 224 20.33 14.66 -15.84
CA SER A 224 21.77 14.55 -15.57
C SER A 224 22.52 15.68 -16.28
N GLY A 225 22.19 15.96 -17.55
CA GLY A 225 22.71 17.11 -18.28
C GLY A 225 22.37 18.47 -17.66
N GLU A 226 21.31 18.56 -16.86
CA GLU A 226 20.93 19.76 -16.08
C GLU A 226 21.58 19.80 -14.68
N GLY A 227 22.46 18.84 -14.34
CA GLY A 227 23.21 18.79 -13.09
C GLY A 227 22.54 18.01 -11.94
N VAL A 228 21.44 17.28 -12.20
CA VAL A 228 20.85 16.36 -11.21
C VAL A 228 21.61 15.05 -11.20
N SER A 229 22.06 14.60 -10.04
CA SER A 229 22.71 13.30 -9.89
C SER A 229 21.69 12.19 -9.59
N PHE A 230 22.04 10.96 -9.95
CA PHE A 230 21.20 9.78 -9.75
C PHE A 230 21.99 8.66 -9.08
N VAL A 231 21.32 7.91 -8.21
CA VAL A 231 21.77 6.58 -7.77
C VAL A 231 20.74 5.58 -8.26
N PHE A 232 21.15 4.66 -9.11
CA PHE A 232 20.29 3.64 -9.71
C PHE A 232 20.65 2.28 -9.14
N ILE A 233 19.71 1.66 -8.44
CA ILE A 233 19.86 0.31 -7.86
C ILE A 233 18.92 -0.60 -8.65
N SER A 234 19.46 -1.64 -9.27
CA SER A 234 18.68 -2.66 -9.98
C SER A 234 19.38 -4.00 -9.88
N HIS A 235 18.60 -5.08 -9.89
CA HIS A 235 19.12 -6.44 -10.07
C HIS A 235 19.28 -6.80 -11.56
N LYS A 236 18.70 -6.02 -12.47
CA LYS A 236 18.87 -6.16 -13.91
C LYS A 236 20.18 -5.49 -14.33
N LEU A 237 21.28 -6.25 -14.31
CA LEU A 237 22.63 -5.72 -14.52
C LEU A 237 22.82 -5.05 -15.89
N GLY A 238 22.14 -5.54 -16.94
CA GLY A 238 22.12 -4.90 -18.25
C GLY A 238 21.63 -3.45 -18.17
N GLU A 239 20.51 -3.20 -17.49
CA GLU A 239 19.98 -1.85 -17.27
C GLU A 239 20.97 -0.95 -16.52
N VAL A 240 21.70 -1.50 -15.55
CA VAL A 240 22.69 -0.74 -14.79
C VAL A 240 23.84 -0.30 -15.70
N VAL A 241 24.36 -1.19 -16.53
CA VAL A 241 25.42 -0.87 -17.49
C VAL A 241 24.95 0.16 -18.52
N ASP A 242 23.71 0.07 -18.98
CA ASP A 242 23.15 0.95 -20.02
C ASP A 242 22.75 2.35 -19.53
N ILE A 243 22.46 2.50 -18.23
CA ILE A 243 21.96 3.74 -17.62
C ILE A 243 23.04 4.47 -16.84
N ALA A 244 23.87 3.73 -16.09
CA ALA A 244 24.87 4.35 -15.23
C ALA A 244 26.02 4.91 -16.05
N SER A 245 26.60 6.01 -15.58
CA SER A 245 27.91 6.49 -16.05
C SER A 245 29.05 5.85 -15.25
N ARG A 246 28.79 5.52 -13.98
CA ARG A 246 29.73 4.86 -13.08
C ARG A 246 29.02 3.78 -12.31
N ILE A 247 29.72 2.70 -11.98
CA ILE A 247 29.16 1.59 -11.22
C ILE A 247 29.99 1.38 -9.95
N ALA A 248 29.33 1.20 -8.81
CA ALA A 248 29.94 0.79 -7.55
C ALA A 248 29.38 -0.57 -7.12
N VAL A 249 30.27 -1.51 -6.82
CA VAL A 249 29.93 -2.86 -6.38
C VAL A 249 30.09 -2.96 -4.87
N MET A 250 29.00 -3.31 -4.19
CA MET A 250 28.95 -3.57 -2.75
C MET A 250 28.99 -5.07 -2.48
N ARG A 251 29.83 -5.52 -1.54
CA ARG A 251 29.86 -6.90 -1.05
C ARG A 251 30.22 -6.94 0.43
N ASN A 252 29.46 -7.71 1.22
CA ASN A 252 29.69 -7.88 2.67
C ASN A 252 29.84 -6.56 3.45
N GLY A 253 29.11 -5.51 3.04
CA GLY A 253 29.16 -4.19 3.67
C GLY A 253 30.30 -3.28 3.20
N GLU A 254 31.15 -3.73 2.29
CA GLU A 254 32.28 -2.97 1.75
C GLU A 254 32.04 -2.63 0.27
N LYS A 255 32.59 -1.50 -0.18
CA LYS A 255 32.67 -1.15 -1.61
C LYS A 255 33.90 -1.83 -2.19
N VAL A 256 33.71 -2.94 -2.91
CA VAL A 256 34.81 -3.76 -3.42
C VAL A 256 35.37 -3.26 -4.74
N TRP A 257 34.57 -2.51 -5.51
CA TRP A 257 34.99 -1.96 -6.80
C TRP A 257 34.16 -0.73 -7.17
N GLU A 258 34.77 0.18 -7.92
CA GLU A 258 34.10 1.34 -8.52
C GLU A 258 34.81 1.78 -9.80
N GLY A 259 34.08 2.07 -10.87
CA GLY A 259 34.63 2.47 -12.17
C GLY A 259 33.58 2.96 -13.16
N ASP A 260 34.01 3.21 -14.40
CA ASP A 260 33.13 3.63 -15.51
C ASP A 260 32.29 2.44 -16.00
N SER A 261 31.03 2.68 -16.36
CA SER A 261 30.15 1.65 -16.91
C SER A 261 30.61 1.18 -18.30
N ALA A 262 31.18 2.08 -19.12
CA ALA A 262 31.63 1.78 -20.47
C ALA A 262 32.81 0.78 -20.51
N GLU A 263 33.56 0.68 -19.41
CA GLU A 263 34.71 -0.22 -19.26
C GLU A 263 34.34 -1.55 -18.59
N THR A 264 33.06 -1.79 -18.31
CA THR A 264 32.61 -2.89 -17.46
C THR A 264 31.55 -3.75 -18.13
N SER A 265 31.69 -5.07 -18.04
CA SER A 265 30.68 -6.03 -18.51
C SER A 265 29.84 -6.61 -17.37
N VAL A 266 28.65 -7.12 -17.70
CA VAL A 266 27.76 -7.82 -16.75
C VAL A 266 28.48 -8.97 -16.05
N GLY A 267 29.30 -9.74 -16.78
CA GLY A 267 30.06 -10.86 -16.22
C GLY A 267 31.04 -10.41 -15.12
N GLN A 268 31.77 -9.31 -15.33
CA GLN A 268 32.69 -8.77 -14.32
C GLN A 268 31.96 -8.29 -13.07
N LEU A 269 30.78 -7.68 -13.23
CA LEU A 269 29.94 -7.28 -12.09
C LEU A 269 29.52 -8.50 -11.26
N VAL A 270 29.15 -9.61 -11.91
CA VAL A 270 28.79 -10.87 -11.23
C VAL A 270 29.98 -11.41 -10.45
N ASP A 271 31.18 -11.44 -11.03
CA ASP A 271 32.39 -11.91 -10.38
C ASP A 271 32.71 -11.08 -9.12
N TRP A 272 32.70 -9.75 -9.22
CA TRP A 272 32.95 -8.88 -8.07
C TRP A 272 31.90 -8.98 -6.98
N MET A 273 30.64 -9.25 -7.33
CA MET A 273 29.57 -9.50 -6.36
C MET A 273 29.75 -10.82 -5.59
N GLY A 274 30.65 -11.70 -6.04
CA GLY A 274 30.98 -12.98 -5.37
C GLY A 274 30.93 -14.20 -6.29
N GLY A 275 31.06 -14.01 -7.60
CA GLY A 275 31.07 -15.10 -8.57
C GLY A 275 32.39 -15.87 -8.56
N ASP A 276 32.41 -17.05 -7.95
CA ASP A 276 32.99 -18.25 -8.60
C ASP A 276 32.04 -18.80 -9.70
N ALA A 277 30.91 -18.12 -9.92
CA ALA A 277 29.78 -18.55 -10.74
C ALA A 277 29.87 -18.17 -12.23
N GLY A 278 30.72 -17.20 -12.63
CA GLY A 278 30.83 -16.75 -14.02
C GLY A 278 31.62 -17.72 -14.93
N ARG A 279 32.61 -18.43 -14.37
CA ARG A 279 33.49 -19.32 -15.16
C ARG A 279 32.90 -20.70 -15.46
N GLU A 280 31.79 -21.07 -14.82
CA GLU A 280 31.12 -22.34 -15.07
C GLU A 280 29.91 -22.24 -16.01
N LEU A 281 29.36 -21.02 -16.20
CA LEU A 281 28.22 -20.78 -17.10
C LEU A 281 28.57 -21.10 -18.56
N GLU A 282 29.80 -20.79 -18.99
CA GLU A 282 30.29 -21.16 -20.32
C GLU A 282 30.65 -22.64 -20.44
N SER A 283 31.09 -23.28 -19.35
CA SER A 283 31.49 -24.70 -19.39
C SER A 283 30.30 -25.66 -19.35
N HIS A 284 29.15 -25.26 -18.79
CA HIS A 284 27.95 -26.10 -18.78
C HIS A 284 27.15 -26.06 -20.09
N HIS A 285 27.24 -24.98 -20.88
CA HIS A 285 26.65 -24.95 -22.23
C HIS A 285 27.33 -25.94 -23.20
N ALA A 286 28.62 -26.24 -23.00
CA ALA A 286 29.33 -27.24 -23.79
C ALA A 286 28.94 -28.70 -23.44
N ASP A 287 28.52 -28.96 -22.20
CA ASP A 287 28.15 -30.31 -21.72
C ASP A 287 26.63 -30.60 -21.82
N ALA A 288 25.78 -29.56 -21.88
CA ALA A 288 24.33 -29.71 -22.06
C ALA A 288 23.94 -30.08 -23.51
N GLY A 289 24.72 -29.64 -24.51
CA GLY A 289 24.49 -29.96 -25.94
C GLY A 289 24.76 -31.41 -26.34
N ALA A 290 25.17 -32.29 -25.42
CA ALA A 290 25.58 -33.66 -25.73
C ALA A 290 24.67 -34.77 -25.19
N ARG A 291 23.50 -34.46 -24.58
CA ARG A 291 22.60 -35.49 -24.04
C ARG A 291 21.18 -35.37 -24.59
N GLY A 292 21.04 -35.66 -25.88
CA GLY A 292 19.76 -36.08 -26.45
C GLY A 292 19.24 -37.31 -25.69
N ARG A 293 18.21 -37.12 -24.86
CA ARG A 293 17.42 -38.23 -24.31
C ARG A 293 16.45 -38.71 -25.41
N ASP A 294 16.98 -39.47 -26.37
CA ASP A 294 16.18 -40.47 -27.09
C ASP A 294 15.89 -41.65 -26.15
N GLY A 295 15.13 -41.37 -25.09
CA GLY A 295 14.59 -42.36 -24.18
C GLY A 295 13.16 -42.66 -24.59
N ALA A 296 12.94 -43.84 -25.19
CA ALA A 296 11.64 -44.35 -25.58
C ALA A 296 10.53 -43.97 -24.58
N ALA A 297 9.54 -43.23 -25.06
CA ALA A 297 8.40 -42.76 -24.28
C ALA A 297 7.63 -43.96 -23.68
N VAL A 298 7.93 -44.28 -22.42
CA VAL A 298 6.99 -45.04 -21.59
C VAL A 298 5.81 -44.10 -21.36
N ALA A 299 4.64 -44.45 -21.90
CA ALA A 299 3.42 -43.66 -21.78
C ALA A 299 3.03 -43.48 -20.30
N ARG A 300 3.51 -42.41 -19.66
CA ARG A 300 3.10 -41.98 -18.32
C ARG A 300 1.81 -41.18 -18.44
N GLU A 301 0.84 -41.44 -17.56
CA GLU A 301 -0.38 -40.64 -17.51
C GLU A 301 -0.03 -39.16 -17.24
N PRO A 302 -0.68 -38.20 -17.94
CA PRO A 302 -0.41 -36.78 -17.73
C PRO A 302 -0.96 -36.31 -16.38
N LEU A 303 -0.18 -35.48 -15.67
CA LEU A 303 -0.61 -34.90 -14.39
C LEU A 303 -1.43 -33.63 -14.58
N VAL A 304 -1.18 -32.86 -15.66
CA VAL A 304 -1.96 -31.67 -16.01
C VAL A 304 -2.34 -31.72 -17.49
N ARG A 305 -3.58 -31.38 -17.82
CA ARG A 305 -4.08 -31.21 -19.19
C ARG A 305 -4.64 -29.81 -19.37
N ILE A 306 -4.30 -29.14 -20.47
CA ILE A 306 -4.74 -27.79 -20.82
C ILE A 306 -5.31 -27.81 -22.24
N GLY A 307 -6.57 -27.42 -22.42
CA GLY A 307 -7.24 -27.41 -23.73
C GLY A 307 -8.32 -26.33 -23.84
N GLY A 308 -9.11 -26.36 -24.91
CA GLY A 308 -10.15 -25.36 -25.18
C GLY A 308 -9.59 -24.01 -25.59
N ASP A 309 -10.25 -22.92 -25.17
CA ASP A 309 -9.93 -21.54 -25.57
C ASP A 309 -8.54 -21.04 -25.12
N HIS A 310 -7.88 -21.77 -24.22
CA HIS A 310 -6.55 -21.43 -23.71
C HIS A 310 -5.41 -21.85 -24.65
N VAL A 311 -5.70 -22.49 -25.79
CA VAL A 311 -4.70 -22.98 -26.73
C VAL A 311 -5.02 -22.47 -28.13
N ARG A 312 -4.25 -21.49 -28.60
CA ARG A 312 -4.41 -20.86 -29.93
C ARG A 312 -3.05 -20.88 -30.61
N GLY A 313 -2.76 -21.89 -31.42
CA GLY A 313 -1.48 -21.98 -32.15
C GLY A 313 -0.92 -23.40 -32.29
N THR A 314 -1.27 -24.32 -31.39
CA THR A 314 -0.88 -25.75 -31.51
C THR A 314 -1.92 -26.61 -32.24
N GLY A 315 -2.76 -26.00 -33.09
CA GLY A 315 -3.80 -26.71 -33.85
C GLY A 315 -4.99 -27.19 -33.00
N GLY A 316 -5.26 -26.57 -31.85
CA GLY A 316 -6.40 -26.91 -30.98
C GLY A 316 -6.23 -28.21 -30.19
N GLN A 317 -5.02 -28.76 -30.11
CA GLN A 317 -4.74 -29.99 -29.36
C GLN A 317 -4.68 -29.69 -27.86
N THR A 318 -5.24 -30.60 -27.04
CA THR A 318 -5.09 -30.53 -25.59
C THR A 318 -3.64 -30.84 -25.22
N LEU A 319 -2.97 -29.87 -24.60
CA LEU A 319 -1.60 -30.01 -24.11
C LEU A 319 -1.60 -30.88 -22.86
N ALA A 320 -0.75 -31.89 -22.86
CA ALA A 320 -0.54 -32.81 -21.74
C ALA A 320 0.83 -32.53 -21.11
N LEU A 321 0.88 -32.35 -19.79
CA LEU A 321 2.09 -32.17 -19.00
C LEU A 321 2.32 -33.41 -18.13
N HIS A 322 3.53 -33.94 -18.12
CA HIS A 322 3.85 -35.25 -17.55
C HIS A 322 4.75 -35.15 -16.31
N ALA A 323 4.69 -36.18 -15.47
CA ALA A 323 5.56 -36.34 -14.33
C ALA A 323 7.04 -36.38 -14.74
N GLY A 324 7.84 -35.49 -14.14
CA GLY A 324 9.27 -35.34 -14.38
C GLY A 324 9.65 -34.30 -15.44
N GLU A 325 8.69 -33.51 -15.92
CA GLU A 325 8.94 -32.36 -16.80
C GLU A 325 9.08 -31.06 -15.98
N ILE A 326 9.94 -30.15 -16.45
CA ILE A 326 9.97 -28.75 -16.06
C ILE A 326 9.38 -27.91 -17.20
N VAL A 327 8.20 -27.34 -16.95
CA VAL A 327 7.42 -26.60 -17.96
C VAL A 327 7.38 -25.12 -17.60
N GLY A 328 8.00 -24.29 -18.43
CA GLY A 328 8.00 -22.84 -18.30
C GLY A 328 6.74 -22.20 -18.87
N PHE A 329 6.14 -21.23 -18.19
CA PHE A 329 5.09 -20.36 -18.73
C PHE A 329 5.67 -18.97 -19.00
N ALA A 330 5.89 -18.66 -20.27
CA ALA A 330 6.53 -17.42 -20.72
C ALA A 330 5.56 -16.52 -21.50
N GLY A 331 5.95 -15.29 -21.80
CA GLY A 331 5.18 -14.33 -22.62
C GLY A 331 5.22 -12.91 -22.05
N LEU A 332 4.58 -11.95 -22.72
CA LEU A 332 4.53 -10.57 -22.23
C LEU A 332 3.81 -10.49 -20.88
N GLU A 333 4.19 -9.55 -20.01
CA GLU A 333 3.56 -9.38 -18.70
C GLU A 333 2.05 -9.15 -18.85
N GLY A 334 1.24 -9.92 -18.10
CA GLY A 334 -0.21 -9.86 -18.20
C GLY A 334 -0.83 -10.66 -19.36
N SER A 335 -0.06 -11.52 -20.03
CA SER A 335 -0.56 -12.37 -21.12
C SER A 335 -1.24 -13.66 -20.64
N GLY A 336 -1.52 -13.82 -19.35
CA GLY A 336 -2.31 -14.93 -18.80
C GLY A 336 -1.51 -16.05 -18.13
N GLN A 337 -0.18 -15.93 -17.99
CA GLN A 337 0.68 -16.97 -17.43
C GLN A 337 0.34 -17.26 -15.96
N ARG A 338 0.26 -16.19 -15.16
CA ARG A 338 -0.04 -16.29 -13.73
C ARG A 338 -1.48 -16.73 -13.52
N GLU A 339 -2.42 -16.24 -14.32
CA GLU A 339 -3.82 -16.65 -14.33
C GLU A 339 -3.96 -18.15 -14.59
N MET A 340 -3.25 -18.68 -15.59
CA MET A 340 -3.20 -20.12 -15.87
C MET A 340 -2.63 -20.91 -14.69
N LEU A 341 -1.56 -20.42 -14.05
CA LEU A 341 -0.94 -21.07 -12.89
C LEU A 341 -1.92 -21.14 -11.70
N HIS A 342 -2.68 -20.06 -11.44
CA HIS A 342 -3.77 -20.08 -10.45
C HIS A 342 -4.95 -20.98 -10.88
N GLU A 343 -5.27 -21.07 -12.16
CA GLU A 343 -6.33 -21.95 -12.67
C GLU A 343 -5.97 -23.43 -12.45
N VAL A 344 -4.72 -23.82 -12.74
CA VAL A 344 -4.19 -25.17 -12.42
C VAL A 344 -4.26 -25.44 -10.92
N PHE A 345 -3.95 -24.46 -10.07
CA PHE A 345 -4.06 -24.60 -8.61
C PHE A 345 -5.51 -24.79 -8.13
N ARG A 346 -6.48 -24.08 -8.73
CA ARG A 346 -7.87 -24.03 -8.25
C ARG A 346 -8.74 -25.23 -8.66
N GLN A 347 -8.50 -25.90 -9.80
CA GLN A 347 -9.54 -26.77 -10.42
C GLN A 347 -9.07 -28.10 -11.03
N ALA A 348 -8.61 -29.02 -10.20
CA ALA A 348 -8.57 -30.45 -10.53
C ALA A 348 -9.98 -31.08 -10.51
N ARG A 349 -10.76 -31.03 -11.62
CA ARG A 349 -11.62 -32.15 -12.12
C ARG A 349 -12.67 -31.85 -13.21
N ARG A 350 -12.99 -30.59 -13.56
CA ARG A 350 -13.88 -30.27 -14.70
C ARG A 350 -13.55 -28.91 -15.31
N GLY A 351 -13.29 -28.87 -16.61
CA GLY A 351 -12.98 -27.66 -17.36
C GLY A 351 -12.00 -27.91 -18.51
N SER A 352 -11.57 -26.82 -19.15
CA SER A 352 -10.47 -26.75 -20.10
C SER A 352 -9.12 -27.12 -19.48
N VAL A 353 -8.95 -26.92 -18.17
CA VAL A 353 -7.77 -27.28 -17.39
C VAL A 353 -8.11 -28.42 -16.43
N GLN A 354 -7.29 -29.47 -16.40
CA GLN A 354 -7.46 -30.62 -15.51
C GLN A 354 -6.13 -30.96 -14.84
N CYS A 355 -6.05 -30.86 -13.51
CA CYS A 355 -4.95 -31.41 -12.73
C CYS A 355 -5.39 -32.73 -12.07
N LEU A 356 -4.58 -33.79 -12.21
CA LEU A 356 -4.87 -35.13 -11.71
C LEU A 356 -4.04 -35.49 -10.47
N GLY A 357 -2.97 -34.73 -10.19
CA GLY A 357 -2.11 -34.88 -9.03
C GLY A 357 -2.40 -33.87 -7.90
N SER A 358 -1.78 -34.08 -6.75
CA SER A 358 -1.74 -33.10 -5.66
C SER A 358 -0.85 -31.92 -6.02
N VAL A 359 -1.25 -30.70 -5.64
CA VAL A 359 -0.58 -29.46 -6.07
C VAL A 359 0.05 -28.74 -4.89
N GLY A 360 1.33 -28.38 -5.02
CA GLY A 360 2.04 -27.46 -4.15
C GLY A 360 2.21 -26.12 -4.87
N PHE A 361 2.06 -25.01 -4.16
CA PHE A 361 2.17 -23.66 -4.73
C PHE A 361 3.18 -22.82 -3.97
N VAL A 362 4.14 -22.26 -4.70
CA VAL A 362 5.13 -21.31 -4.19
C VAL A 362 4.79 -19.94 -4.79
N SER A 363 4.32 -19.03 -3.93
CA SER A 363 3.92 -17.67 -4.34
C SER A 363 5.12 -16.75 -4.53
N GLY A 364 5.05 -15.87 -5.53
CA GLY A 364 5.99 -14.77 -5.74
C GLY A 364 5.70 -13.57 -4.84
N ASP A 365 4.42 -13.31 -4.51
CA ASP A 365 4.02 -12.28 -3.53
C ASP A 365 4.00 -12.85 -2.10
N ARG A 366 5.20 -13.14 -1.61
CA ARG A 366 5.39 -13.77 -0.30
C ARG A 366 4.71 -13.03 0.85
N ARG A 367 4.57 -11.70 0.81
CA ARG A 367 4.01 -10.93 1.93
C ARG A 367 2.48 -10.99 1.99
N ARG A 368 1.82 -10.99 0.83
CA ARG A 368 0.35 -10.98 0.77
C ARG A 368 -0.23 -12.38 0.73
N GLU A 369 0.45 -13.31 0.05
CA GLU A 369 -0.09 -14.62 -0.30
C GLU A 369 0.75 -15.79 0.26
N GLY A 370 2.04 -15.56 0.56
CA GLY A 370 2.97 -16.61 0.93
C GLY A 370 3.07 -16.90 2.43
N VAL A 371 3.45 -15.91 3.23
CA VAL A 371 3.88 -16.07 4.63
C VAL A 371 2.74 -15.83 5.61
N PHE A 372 2.73 -16.60 6.69
CA PHE A 372 1.93 -16.33 7.89
C PHE A 372 2.77 -15.48 8.85
N PRO A 373 2.53 -14.16 8.95
CA PRO A 373 3.48 -13.21 9.54
C PRO A 373 3.66 -13.36 11.05
N LEU A 374 2.65 -13.91 11.74
CA LEU A 374 2.68 -14.12 13.19
C LEU A 374 3.25 -15.49 13.57
N TRP A 375 3.63 -16.31 12.59
CA TRP A 375 4.06 -17.68 12.79
C TRP A 375 5.58 -17.79 12.64
N SER A 376 6.15 -18.81 13.27
CA SER A 376 7.55 -19.18 13.11
C SER A 376 7.84 -19.72 11.70
N VAL A 377 9.12 -19.80 11.35
CA VAL A 377 9.57 -20.40 10.08
C VAL A 377 9.12 -21.87 10.01
N GLU A 378 9.25 -22.60 11.11
CA GLU A 378 8.80 -23.99 11.26
C GLU A 378 7.31 -24.15 10.96
N GLU A 379 6.45 -23.36 11.60
CA GLU A 379 5.00 -23.43 11.39
C GLU A 379 4.60 -23.09 9.96
N ASN A 380 5.29 -22.11 9.36
CA ASN A 380 5.12 -21.75 7.96
C ASN A 380 5.45 -22.90 7.00
N ILE A 381 6.43 -23.75 7.32
CA ILE A 381 6.75 -24.93 6.50
C ILE A 381 5.75 -26.05 6.78
N ALA A 382 5.47 -26.33 8.06
CA ALA A 382 4.64 -27.44 8.52
C ALA A 382 3.20 -27.39 8.00
N VAL A 383 2.65 -26.18 7.83
CA VAL A 383 1.26 -25.97 7.36
C VAL A 383 0.97 -26.61 6.00
N GLY A 384 1.99 -26.86 5.17
CA GLY A 384 1.86 -27.52 3.88
C GLY A 384 1.26 -28.93 3.95
N GLN A 385 1.38 -29.63 5.08
CA GLN A 385 0.80 -30.96 5.27
C GLN A 385 -0.60 -30.97 5.93
N THR A 386 -1.08 -29.85 6.46
CA THR A 386 -2.36 -29.80 7.18
C THR A 386 -3.54 -30.20 6.30
N GLY A 387 -3.49 -29.86 5.01
CA GLY A 387 -4.50 -30.27 4.03
C GLY A 387 -4.66 -31.78 3.87
N LYS A 388 -3.60 -32.57 4.10
CA LYS A 388 -3.61 -34.05 4.05
C LYS A 388 -4.03 -34.68 5.39
N ARG A 389 -3.94 -33.96 6.52
CA ARG A 389 -4.18 -34.48 7.88
C ARG A 389 -5.56 -34.16 8.46
N GLY A 390 -6.31 -33.26 7.81
CA GLY A 390 -7.65 -32.87 8.22
C GLY A 390 -7.69 -31.72 9.23
N PRO A 391 -8.87 -31.10 9.46
CA PRO A 391 -9.01 -29.82 10.16
C PRO A 391 -8.74 -29.87 11.68
N LEU A 392 -8.71 -31.06 12.28
CA LEU A 392 -8.50 -31.25 13.72
C LEU A 392 -7.11 -31.81 14.07
N ALA A 393 -6.26 -32.03 13.07
CA ALA A 393 -4.92 -32.55 13.32
C ALA A 393 -3.99 -31.43 13.85
N PRO A 394 -3.13 -31.73 14.84
CA PRO A 394 -2.09 -30.80 15.24
C PRO A 394 -1.13 -30.54 14.07
N LEU A 395 -0.55 -29.35 14.03
CA LEU A 395 0.54 -29.03 13.09
C LEU A 395 1.69 -30.02 13.30
N ALA A 396 2.31 -30.42 12.18
CA ALA A 396 3.52 -31.22 12.20
C ALA A 396 4.60 -30.52 13.06
N GLY A 397 5.07 -31.17 14.12
CA GLY A 397 6.13 -30.63 14.98
C GLY A 397 7.53 -30.90 14.43
N ARG A 398 8.56 -30.30 15.04
CA ARG A 398 10.00 -30.42 14.71
C ARG A 398 10.48 -31.78 14.24
N GLY A 399 10.03 -32.86 14.89
CA GLY A 399 10.47 -34.22 14.57
C GLY A 399 10.09 -34.67 13.14
N GLU A 400 9.04 -34.09 12.56
CA GLU A 400 8.56 -34.47 11.23
C GLU A 400 9.21 -33.68 10.10
N LEU A 401 9.71 -32.46 10.37
CA LEU A 401 10.52 -31.68 9.43
C LEU A 401 11.83 -32.39 9.06
N GLY A 402 12.26 -33.37 9.88
CA GLY A 402 13.37 -34.26 9.56
C GLY A 402 13.28 -34.93 8.18
N ARG A 403 12.06 -35.10 7.64
CA ARG A 403 11.81 -35.65 6.29
C ARG A 403 12.35 -34.77 5.15
N ILE A 404 12.50 -33.47 5.40
CA ILE A 404 13.01 -32.51 4.41
C ILE A 404 14.38 -31.93 4.81
N ASP A 405 15.06 -32.53 5.78
CA ASP A 405 16.36 -32.06 6.28
C ASP A 405 17.38 -31.88 5.15
N ARG A 406 17.45 -32.85 4.24
CA ARG A 406 18.27 -32.77 3.03
C ARG A 406 17.97 -31.52 2.20
N TRP A 407 16.69 -31.14 2.09
CA TRP A 407 16.25 -29.98 1.34
C TRP A 407 16.51 -28.67 2.09
N LEU A 408 16.36 -28.65 3.41
CA LEU A 408 16.70 -27.50 4.23
C LEU A 408 18.19 -27.17 4.13
N GLU A 409 19.05 -28.20 4.14
CA GLU A 409 20.49 -28.06 3.94
C GLU A 409 20.83 -27.54 2.55
N LYS A 410 20.23 -28.10 1.48
CA LYS A 410 20.43 -27.61 0.11
C LYS A 410 19.95 -26.17 -0.10
N LEU A 411 18.80 -25.81 0.48
CA LEU A 411 18.30 -24.43 0.46
C LEU A 411 19.12 -23.48 1.35
N ARG A 412 20.09 -24.01 2.13
CA ARG A 412 20.88 -23.26 3.12
C ARG A 412 19.98 -22.51 4.10
N LEU A 413 18.88 -23.13 4.55
CA LEU A 413 18.01 -22.57 5.58
C LEU A 413 18.55 -22.99 6.94
N ASP A 414 18.99 -22.02 7.73
CA ASP A 414 19.59 -22.24 9.04
C ASP A 414 18.61 -22.90 10.02
N ARG A 415 18.97 -24.08 10.52
CA ARG A 415 18.15 -24.86 11.47
C ARG A 415 17.92 -24.11 12.77
N GLU A 416 18.89 -23.30 13.22
CA GLU A 416 18.77 -22.54 14.47
C GLU A 416 17.68 -21.47 14.38
N ARG A 417 17.32 -21.05 13.16
CA ARG A 417 16.32 -20.02 12.89
C ARG A 417 14.91 -20.55 12.64
N LEU A 418 14.70 -21.86 12.63
CA LEU A 418 13.36 -22.46 12.51
C LEU A 418 12.34 -21.99 13.57
N PRO A 419 12.69 -21.81 14.86
CA PRO A 419 11.76 -21.23 15.85
C PRO A 419 11.51 -19.74 15.71
N SER A 420 12.35 -19.01 14.98
CA SER A 420 12.24 -17.56 14.90
C SER A 420 10.96 -17.15 14.16
N PRO A 421 10.37 -15.99 14.49
CA PRO A 421 9.31 -15.40 13.68
C PRO A 421 9.76 -15.23 12.23
N ILE A 422 8.94 -15.63 11.25
CA ILE A 422 9.33 -15.59 9.84
C ILE A 422 9.69 -14.18 9.34
N LEU A 423 9.12 -13.14 9.95
CA LEU A 423 9.41 -11.74 9.63
C LEU A 423 10.82 -11.28 10.02
N GLU A 424 11.53 -12.02 10.89
CA GLU A 424 12.94 -11.73 11.22
C GLU A 424 13.91 -12.28 10.17
N LEU A 425 13.45 -13.15 9.26
CA LEU A 425 14.24 -13.62 8.14
C LEU A 425 14.33 -12.55 7.04
N SER A 426 15.45 -12.55 6.32
CA SER A 426 15.57 -11.82 5.05
C SER A 426 14.56 -12.36 4.04
N GLY A 427 14.17 -11.54 3.06
CA GLY A 427 13.22 -11.95 2.02
C GLY A 427 13.59 -13.24 1.28
N GLY A 428 14.88 -13.44 0.98
CA GLY A 428 15.37 -14.68 0.38
C GLY A 428 15.21 -15.91 1.29
N ASN A 429 15.42 -15.77 2.60
CA ASN A 429 15.21 -16.86 3.55
C ASN A 429 13.72 -17.14 3.80
N GLN A 430 12.86 -16.12 3.71
CA GLN A 430 11.41 -16.33 3.70
C GLN A 430 10.99 -17.14 2.48
N GLN A 431 11.52 -16.81 1.30
CA GLN A 431 11.23 -17.53 0.06
C GLN A 431 11.68 -18.99 0.12
N LYS A 432 12.88 -19.26 0.63
CA LYS A 432 13.37 -20.62 0.90
C LYS A 432 12.44 -21.40 1.82
N ALA A 433 11.86 -20.77 2.84
CA ALA A 433 10.87 -21.42 3.70
C ALA A 433 9.58 -21.77 2.93
N LEU A 434 9.12 -20.92 2.00
CA LEU A 434 7.95 -21.22 1.14
C LEU A 434 8.24 -22.36 0.15
N VAL A 435 9.46 -22.42 -0.40
CA VAL A 435 9.90 -23.55 -1.22
C VAL A 435 9.92 -24.81 -0.37
N ALA A 436 10.55 -24.77 0.81
CA ALA A 436 10.57 -25.90 1.75
C ALA A 436 9.16 -26.36 2.16
N ARG A 437 8.17 -25.45 2.26
CA ARG A 437 6.76 -25.80 2.49
C ARG A 437 6.19 -26.64 1.35
N ALA A 438 6.45 -26.27 0.10
CA ALA A 438 6.00 -27.05 -1.06
C ALA A 438 6.66 -28.44 -1.10
N LEU A 439 7.95 -28.53 -0.74
CA LEU A 439 8.67 -29.80 -0.58
C LEU A 439 8.08 -30.65 0.55
N PHE A 440 7.74 -30.01 1.67
CA PHE A 440 7.14 -30.67 2.82
C PHE A 440 5.73 -31.18 2.54
N ALA A 441 4.96 -30.48 1.72
CA ALA A 441 3.64 -30.90 1.28
C ALA A 441 3.68 -32.20 0.47
N ASP A 442 4.82 -32.54 -0.15
CA ASP A 442 5.03 -33.72 -0.99
C ASP A 442 3.95 -33.83 -2.08
N ALA A 443 3.83 -32.76 -2.87
CA ALA A 443 2.88 -32.66 -3.98
C ALA A 443 3.41 -33.36 -5.23
N ASP A 444 2.51 -33.78 -6.14
CA ASP A 444 2.88 -34.39 -7.44
C ASP A 444 3.19 -33.31 -8.50
N VAL A 445 2.52 -32.17 -8.38
CA VAL A 445 2.69 -30.98 -9.21
C VAL A 445 3.16 -29.82 -8.33
N ILE A 446 4.27 -29.18 -8.67
CA ILE A 446 4.77 -28.00 -7.98
C ILE A 446 4.63 -26.81 -8.93
N LEU A 447 3.82 -25.84 -8.52
CA LEU A 447 3.59 -24.59 -9.22
C LEU A 447 4.47 -23.51 -8.60
N LEU A 448 5.29 -22.89 -9.44
CA LEU A 448 6.25 -21.86 -9.05
C LEU A 448 5.83 -20.55 -9.72
N ASP A 449 5.30 -19.62 -8.92
CA ASP A 449 4.94 -18.27 -9.36
C ASP A 449 6.08 -17.32 -9.03
N ASP A 450 6.93 -17.01 -10.01
CA ASP A 450 8.06 -16.09 -9.91
C ASP A 450 8.92 -16.35 -8.64
N PRO A 451 9.32 -17.62 -8.38
CA PRO A 451 9.80 -18.08 -7.08
C PRO A 451 11.14 -17.49 -6.67
N THR A 452 11.91 -16.97 -7.63
CA THR A 452 13.26 -16.42 -7.50
C THR A 452 13.25 -14.89 -7.50
N ARG A 453 12.08 -14.25 -7.48
CA ARG A 453 11.95 -12.80 -7.47
C ARG A 453 12.67 -12.16 -6.28
N GLY A 454 13.65 -11.32 -6.59
CA GLY A 454 14.47 -10.64 -5.58
C GLY A 454 15.36 -11.59 -4.76
N VAL A 455 15.71 -12.75 -5.32
CA VAL A 455 16.68 -13.71 -4.77
C VAL A 455 18.03 -13.53 -5.47
N ASP A 456 19.13 -13.66 -4.72
CA ASP A 456 20.48 -13.49 -5.25
C ASP A 456 20.83 -14.54 -6.31
N VAL A 457 21.67 -14.16 -7.29
CA VAL A 457 22.09 -15.03 -8.41
C VAL A 457 22.69 -16.36 -7.93
N SER A 458 23.48 -16.37 -6.86
CA SER A 458 24.05 -17.60 -6.30
C SER A 458 23.00 -18.52 -5.67
N VAL A 459 21.93 -17.96 -5.11
CA VAL A 459 20.83 -18.71 -4.51
C VAL A 459 19.87 -19.21 -5.58
N LYS A 460 19.75 -18.51 -6.73
CA LYS A 460 19.01 -18.99 -7.89
C LYS A 460 19.59 -20.29 -8.43
N ARG A 461 20.91 -20.44 -8.50
CA ARG A 461 21.54 -21.71 -8.93
C ARG A 461 21.21 -22.87 -7.99
N ASP A 462 21.35 -22.67 -6.68
CA ASP A 462 20.94 -23.68 -5.68
C ASP A 462 19.44 -24.06 -5.85
N PHE A 463 18.60 -23.09 -6.23
CA PHE A 463 17.18 -23.31 -6.52
C PHE A 463 16.96 -24.12 -7.80
N TYR A 464 17.70 -23.84 -8.88
CA TYR A 464 17.62 -24.59 -10.15
C TYR A 464 18.01 -26.05 -9.94
N ASP A 465 19.07 -26.31 -9.18
CA ASP A 465 19.51 -27.66 -8.82
C ASP A 465 18.41 -28.42 -8.04
N VAL A 466 17.73 -27.74 -7.11
CA VAL A 466 16.60 -28.30 -6.36
C VAL A 466 15.43 -28.62 -7.29
N VAL A 467 15.06 -27.69 -8.18
CA VAL A 467 13.98 -27.87 -9.16
C VAL A 467 14.27 -29.07 -10.07
N ARG A 468 15.50 -29.18 -10.57
CA ARG A 468 15.93 -30.30 -11.42
C ARG A 468 15.84 -31.63 -10.70
N GLU A 469 16.32 -31.71 -9.46
CA GLU A 469 16.26 -32.94 -8.66
C GLU A 469 14.82 -33.38 -8.36
N LEU A 470 13.90 -32.42 -8.18
CA LEU A 470 12.47 -32.73 -7.99
C LEU A 470 11.82 -33.27 -9.26
N ALA A 471 12.15 -32.70 -10.41
CA ALA A 471 11.72 -33.23 -11.70
C ALA A 471 12.28 -34.65 -11.91
N GLU A 472 13.56 -34.89 -11.63
CA GLU A 472 14.16 -36.23 -11.70
C GLU A 472 13.54 -37.22 -10.71
N ALA A 473 13.07 -36.75 -9.54
CA ALA A 473 12.31 -37.53 -8.58
C ALA A 473 10.85 -37.80 -9.03
N GLY A 474 10.46 -37.40 -10.24
CA GLY A 474 9.16 -37.69 -10.85
C GLY A 474 8.07 -36.68 -10.51
N LYS A 475 8.40 -35.48 -10.01
CA LYS A 475 7.45 -34.39 -9.83
C LYS A 475 7.28 -33.61 -11.14
N LEU A 476 6.09 -33.08 -11.42
CA LEU A 476 5.89 -32.11 -12.50
C LEU A 476 6.14 -30.71 -11.94
N ILE A 477 7.00 -29.93 -12.57
CA ILE A 477 7.25 -28.54 -12.21
C ILE A 477 6.62 -27.65 -13.28
N ILE A 478 5.77 -26.71 -12.87
CA ILE A 478 5.28 -25.64 -13.74
C ILE A 478 5.79 -24.33 -13.19
N TRP A 479 6.55 -23.60 -14.02
CA TRP A 479 7.32 -22.45 -13.58
C TRP A 479 6.99 -21.22 -14.41
N TYR A 480 6.40 -20.22 -13.76
CA TYR A 480 6.31 -18.87 -14.28
C TYR A 480 7.46 -18.03 -13.72
N SER A 481 8.18 -17.31 -14.56
CA SER A 481 9.23 -16.37 -14.17
C SER A 481 9.07 -15.05 -14.90
N SER A 482 9.50 -13.97 -14.24
CA SER A 482 9.68 -12.65 -14.85
C SER A 482 11.05 -12.46 -15.52
N GLU A 483 11.95 -13.44 -15.41
CA GLU A 483 13.30 -13.39 -15.98
C GLU A 483 13.46 -14.45 -17.08
N ASP A 484 13.63 -14.01 -18.32
CA ASP A 484 13.63 -14.90 -19.49
C ASP A 484 14.72 -15.97 -19.45
N ILE A 485 15.86 -15.65 -18.83
CA ILE A 485 16.99 -16.58 -18.66
C ILE A 485 16.61 -17.83 -17.85
N GLU A 486 15.60 -17.76 -16.98
CA GLU A 486 15.17 -18.91 -16.18
C GLU A 486 14.43 -19.95 -17.00
N PHE A 487 13.83 -19.55 -18.12
CA PHE A 487 13.17 -20.49 -19.03
C PHE A 487 14.15 -21.40 -19.76
N LEU A 488 15.43 -21.04 -19.83
CA LEU A 488 16.49 -21.91 -20.36
C LEU A 488 16.69 -23.18 -19.51
N GLU A 489 16.29 -23.14 -18.23
CA GLU A 489 16.30 -24.31 -17.35
C GLU A 489 15.07 -25.22 -17.57
N CYS A 490 14.09 -24.81 -18.36
CA CYS A 490 12.89 -25.61 -18.61
C CYS A 490 13.13 -26.65 -19.72
N ASP A 491 12.52 -27.83 -19.59
CA ASP A 491 12.53 -28.83 -20.68
C ASP A 491 11.63 -28.38 -21.84
N ARG A 492 10.64 -27.54 -21.53
CA ARG A 492 9.58 -27.10 -22.43
C ARG A 492 9.02 -25.75 -21.96
N VAL A 493 8.76 -24.84 -22.89
CA VAL A 493 8.22 -23.51 -22.58
C VAL A 493 6.95 -23.26 -23.38
N LEU A 494 5.86 -22.94 -22.69
CA LEU A 494 4.60 -22.52 -23.27
C LEU A 494 4.57 -20.99 -23.30
N VAL A 495 4.54 -20.41 -24.49
CA VAL A 495 4.55 -18.96 -24.69
C VAL A 495 3.12 -18.46 -24.81
N PHE A 496 2.74 -17.52 -23.95
CA PHE A 496 1.40 -16.95 -23.87
C PHE A 496 1.28 -15.64 -24.65
N SER A 497 0.15 -15.47 -25.32
CA SER A 497 -0.30 -14.22 -25.94
C SER A 497 -1.82 -14.10 -25.80
N GLU A 498 -2.33 -12.91 -25.47
CA GLU A 498 -3.76 -12.64 -25.28
C GLU A 498 -4.53 -13.65 -24.37
N ALA A 499 -3.92 -14.10 -23.28
CA ALA A 499 -4.49 -15.10 -22.34
C ALA A 499 -4.64 -16.53 -22.90
N ALA A 500 -3.96 -16.85 -24.00
CA ALA A 500 -3.88 -18.19 -24.57
C ALA A 500 -2.42 -18.59 -24.86
N ILE A 501 -2.15 -19.89 -24.93
CA ILE A 501 -0.87 -20.45 -25.31
C ILE A 501 -0.75 -20.37 -26.83
N ALA A 502 0.16 -19.51 -27.28
CA ALA A 502 0.47 -19.23 -28.69
C ALA A 502 1.42 -20.26 -29.29
N CYS A 503 2.46 -20.63 -28.54
CA CYS A 503 3.51 -21.51 -29.03
C CYS A 503 4.04 -22.42 -27.92
N GLU A 504 4.62 -23.55 -28.31
CA GLU A 504 5.39 -24.44 -27.44
C GLU A 504 6.82 -24.55 -28.00
N LEU A 505 7.81 -24.21 -27.18
CA LEU A 505 9.24 -24.34 -27.45
C LEU A 505 9.81 -25.52 -26.65
N ARG A 506 10.79 -26.24 -27.22
CA ARG A 506 11.43 -27.41 -26.58
C ARG A 506 12.93 -27.43 -26.82
N GLY A 507 13.69 -27.85 -25.81
CA GLY A 507 15.13 -28.09 -25.96
C GLY A 507 15.89 -26.86 -26.50
N GLU A 508 16.64 -27.05 -27.59
CA GLU A 508 17.46 -26.00 -28.21
C GLU A 508 16.66 -24.85 -28.83
N ASP A 509 15.34 -25.02 -29.05
CA ASP A 509 14.47 -23.96 -29.56
C ASP A 509 14.11 -22.92 -28.47
N ILE A 510 14.46 -23.18 -27.21
CA ILE A 510 14.21 -22.26 -26.10
C ILE A 510 15.33 -21.22 -26.08
N SER A 511 15.04 -20.02 -26.58
CA SER A 511 15.91 -18.85 -26.46
C SER A 511 15.10 -17.60 -26.12
N GLU A 512 15.75 -16.58 -25.54
CA GLU A 512 15.12 -15.30 -25.22
C GLU A 512 14.49 -14.66 -26.47
N GLU A 513 15.22 -14.68 -27.59
CA GLU A 513 14.73 -14.19 -28.89
C GLU A 513 13.50 -14.98 -29.39
N ALA A 514 13.49 -16.31 -29.23
CA ALA A 514 12.38 -17.16 -29.64
C ALA A 514 11.13 -16.94 -28.78
N ILE A 515 11.29 -16.75 -27.47
CA ILE A 515 10.19 -16.47 -26.54
C ILE A 515 9.54 -15.13 -26.89
N VAL A 516 10.35 -14.08 -27.06
CA VAL A 516 9.87 -12.74 -27.40
C VAL A 516 9.21 -12.73 -28.77
N SER A 517 9.88 -13.24 -29.81
CA SER A 517 9.33 -13.27 -31.17
C SER A 517 8.03 -14.08 -31.28
N SER A 518 7.92 -15.20 -30.56
CA SER A 518 6.70 -16.02 -30.54
C SER A 518 5.54 -15.35 -29.81
N ALA A 519 5.82 -14.49 -28.81
CA ALA A 519 4.79 -13.69 -28.15
C ALA A 519 4.19 -12.61 -29.09
N PHE A 520 4.95 -12.17 -30.10
CA PHE A 520 4.55 -11.15 -31.08
C PHE A 520 4.09 -11.70 -32.46
N SER A 521 4.42 -12.94 -32.83
CA SER A 521 4.31 -13.41 -34.23
C SER A 521 2.90 -13.70 -34.77
N GLU A 522 1.83 -13.61 -33.96
CA GLU A 522 0.45 -13.68 -34.48
C GLU A 522 -0.17 -12.30 -34.79
N ILE A 523 0.59 -11.20 -34.71
CA ILE A 523 0.08 -9.83 -34.94
C ILE A 523 -0.26 -9.53 -36.42
N VAL A 524 -0.07 -10.47 -37.36
CA VAL A 524 -0.40 -10.27 -38.79
C VAL A 524 -1.67 -11.03 -39.21
N GLU A 525 -2.81 -10.74 -38.58
CA GLU A 525 -4.11 -10.63 -39.28
C GLU A 525 -5.18 -9.99 -38.37
N GLU A 526 -5.67 -8.81 -38.78
CA GLU A 526 -6.84 -8.05 -38.32
C GLU A 526 -7.13 -7.98 -36.79
N ALA A 527 -6.44 -7.05 -36.12
CA ALA A 527 -6.82 -6.58 -34.78
C ALA A 527 -8.20 -5.88 -34.79
N THR A 528 -9.23 -6.61 -34.38
CA THR A 528 -10.49 -6.04 -33.89
C THR A 528 -10.35 -5.87 -32.37
N PRO A 529 -10.53 -4.66 -31.79
CA PRO A 529 -10.22 -4.44 -30.39
C PRO A 529 -11.09 -5.29 -29.45
N ALA A 530 -10.44 -6.09 -28.61
CA ALA A 530 -11.03 -7.00 -27.64
C ALA A 530 -11.97 -6.30 -26.65
N ALA A 531 -13.28 -6.55 -26.80
CA ALA A 531 -14.33 -6.11 -25.88
C ALA A 531 -14.39 -6.90 -24.55
N ALA A 532 -13.48 -7.86 -24.32
CA ALA A 532 -13.54 -8.79 -23.19
C ALA A 532 -12.97 -8.23 -21.86
N GLY A 533 -12.04 -7.28 -21.90
CA GLY A 533 -11.46 -6.65 -20.70
C GLY A 533 -12.37 -5.61 -20.04
N ALA A 534 -13.21 -4.94 -20.82
CA ALA A 534 -14.12 -3.90 -20.33
C ALA A 534 -15.28 -4.46 -19.48
N GLY A 535 -15.67 -5.73 -19.70
CA GLY A 535 -16.75 -6.39 -18.95
C GLY A 535 -16.36 -6.76 -17.51
N ARG A 536 -15.13 -7.23 -17.30
CA ARG A 536 -14.63 -7.68 -15.98
C ARG A 536 -14.26 -6.51 -15.06
N ALA A 537 -13.65 -5.45 -15.60
CA ALA A 537 -13.40 -4.21 -14.85
C ALA A 537 -14.71 -3.51 -14.41
N ARG A 538 -15.75 -3.55 -15.25
CA ARG A 538 -17.11 -3.08 -14.90
C ARG A 538 -17.74 -3.92 -13.78
N GLN A 539 -17.44 -5.22 -13.72
CA GLN A 539 -18.05 -6.14 -12.74
C GLN A 539 -17.55 -5.93 -11.30
N GLY A 540 -16.27 -5.57 -11.11
CA GLY A 540 -15.75 -5.15 -9.80
C GLY A 540 -16.25 -3.76 -9.37
N GLN A 541 -16.38 -2.83 -10.33
CA GLN A 541 -16.80 -1.45 -10.05
C GLN A 541 -18.25 -1.33 -9.55
N TRP A 542 -19.21 -2.09 -10.09
CA TRP A 542 -20.61 -1.98 -9.63
C TRP A 542 -20.79 -2.49 -8.19
N ARG A 543 -20.04 -3.52 -7.77
CA ARG A 543 -20.09 -4.02 -6.39
C ARG A 543 -19.56 -3.00 -5.39
N GLN A 544 -18.42 -2.37 -5.71
CA GLN A 544 -17.87 -1.29 -4.90
C GLN A 544 -18.79 -0.07 -4.86
N TRP A 545 -19.46 0.25 -5.98
CA TRP A 545 -20.49 1.28 -6.03
C TRP A 545 -21.67 0.92 -5.11
N LEU A 546 -22.15 -0.33 -5.17
CA LEU A 546 -23.26 -0.81 -4.34
C LEU A 546 -22.97 -0.63 -2.84
N PHE A 547 -21.75 -0.95 -2.39
CA PHE A 547 -21.35 -0.76 -0.99
C PHE A 547 -21.26 0.72 -0.57
N ARG A 548 -20.81 1.61 -1.46
CA ARG A 548 -20.76 3.05 -1.16
C ARG A 548 -22.17 3.63 -1.02
N VAL A 549 -23.15 3.07 -1.74
CA VAL A 549 -24.53 3.54 -1.75
C VAL A 549 -25.42 2.77 -0.76
N ALA A 550 -24.98 1.62 -0.23
CA ALA A 550 -25.75 0.78 0.68
C ALA A 550 -26.30 1.52 1.92
N PRO A 551 -25.54 2.36 2.66
CA PRO A 551 -26.08 3.08 3.82
C PRO A 551 -27.17 4.08 3.44
N PHE A 552 -27.05 4.68 2.25
CA PHE A 552 -28.07 5.56 1.71
C PHE A 552 -29.34 4.78 1.40
N LEU A 553 -29.22 3.65 0.69
CA LEU A 553 -30.35 2.77 0.36
C LEU A 553 -31.03 2.23 1.61
N SER A 554 -30.29 1.79 2.63
CA SER A 554 -30.88 1.31 3.89
C SER A 554 -31.67 2.41 4.58
N THR A 555 -31.14 3.64 4.63
CA THR A 555 -31.84 4.80 5.19
C THR A 555 -33.14 5.06 4.42
N MET A 556 -33.09 5.08 3.09
CA MET A 556 -34.27 5.33 2.24
C MET A 556 -35.33 4.23 2.38
N VAL A 557 -34.92 2.97 2.47
CA VAL A 557 -35.84 1.83 2.66
C VAL A 557 -36.53 1.94 4.02
N ILE A 558 -35.80 2.19 5.11
CA ILE A 558 -36.40 2.35 6.44
C ILE A 558 -37.38 3.53 6.44
N PHE A 559 -37.00 4.65 5.82
CA PHE A 559 -37.85 5.82 5.73
C PHE A 559 -39.14 5.55 4.94
N ALA A 560 -39.05 4.81 3.82
CA ALA A 560 -40.20 4.40 3.04
C ALA A 560 -41.14 3.46 3.81
N ILE A 561 -40.58 2.52 4.59
CA ILE A 561 -41.37 1.64 5.46
C ILE A 561 -42.12 2.46 6.51
N ILE A 562 -41.43 3.33 7.26
CA ILE A 562 -42.05 4.19 8.28
C ILE A 562 -43.15 5.07 7.64
N GLY A 563 -42.87 5.68 6.49
CA GLY A 563 -43.85 6.52 5.79
C GLY A 563 -45.06 5.74 5.28
N SER A 564 -44.88 4.48 4.88
CA SER A 564 -45.99 3.60 4.48
C SER A 564 -46.85 3.18 5.67
N MET A 565 -46.26 3.03 6.86
CA MET A 565 -46.98 2.68 8.09
C MET A 565 -47.70 3.88 8.69
N ASN A 566 -47.12 5.08 8.60
CA ASN A 566 -47.71 6.31 9.10
C ASN A 566 -47.35 7.51 8.20
N PRO A 567 -48.28 7.96 7.32
CA PRO A 567 -48.04 9.11 6.45
C PRO A 567 -47.71 10.40 7.20
N MET A 568 -48.19 10.58 8.45
CA MET A 568 -47.87 11.75 9.28
C MET A 568 -46.41 11.79 9.70
N ALA A 569 -45.71 10.65 9.72
CA ALA A 569 -44.30 10.58 10.00
C ALA A 569 -43.44 11.27 8.91
N VAL A 570 -43.98 11.44 7.70
CA VAL A 570 -43.31 12.13 6.58
C VAL A 570 -43.62 13.64 6.55
N SER A 571 -44.53 14.12 7.42
CA SER A 571 -44.77 15.55 7.57
C SER A 571 -43.54 16.26 8.16
N ALA A 572 -43.46 17.59 8.02
CA ALA A 572 -42.35 18.35 8.62
C ALA A 572 -42.23 18.13 10.13
N PHE A 573 -43.34 18.06 10.85
CA PHE A 573 -43.36 17.74 12.28
C PHE A 573 -42.92 16.29 12.56
N GLY A 574 -43.41 15.33 11.76
CA GLY A 574 -43.02 13.92 11.90
C GLY A 574 -41.54 13.68 11.63
N LEU A 575 -40.99 14.32 10.61
CA LEU A 575 -39.57 14.32 10.28
C LEU A 575 -38.72 14.86 11.43
N ASP A 576 -39.16 15.95 12.06
CA ASP A 576 -38.44 16.54 13.18
C ASP A 576 -38.42 15.61 14.41
N LEU A 577 -39.55 14.94 14.68
CA LEU A 577 -39.65 13.95 15.76
C LEU A 577 -38.80 12.70 15.49
N LEU A 578 -38.72 12.25 14.22
CA LEU A 578 -37.94 11.09 13.82
C LEU A 578 -36.42 11.36 13.82
N LEU A 579 -36.01 12.53 13.31
CA LEU A 579 -34.62 12.86 13.03
C LEU A 579 -33.96 13.69 14.13
N GLY A 580 -34.72 14.34 15.01
CA GLY A 580 -34.19 15.09 16.16
C GLY A 580 -33.20 14.27 17.00
N PRO A 581 -33.55 13.04 17.45
CA PRO A 581 -32.63 12.16 18.18
C PRO A 581 -31.42 11.67 17.37
N ALA A 582 -31.47 11.77 16.03
CA ALA A 582 -30.37 11.37 15.16
C ALA A 582 -29.26 12.44 15.08
N VAL A 583 -29.57 13.73 15.32
CA VAL A 583 -28.60 14.83 15.22
C VAL A 583 -27.37 14.60 16.12
N PRO A 584 -27.52 14.29 17.43
CA PRO A 584 -26.36 14.02 18.28
C PRO A 584 -25.58 12.79 17.81
N LEU A 585 -26.26 11.70 17.42
CA LEU A 585 -25.58 10.48 16.97
C LEU A 585 -24.75 10.73 15.70
N VAL A 586 -25.26 11.53 14.75
CA VAL A 586 -24.52 11.93 13.54
C VAL A 586 -23.25 12.70 13.91
N LEU A 587 -23.33 13.62 14.88
CA LEU A 587 -22.17 14.40 15.34
C LEU A 587 -21.15 13.53 16.07
N VAL A 588 -21.58 12.61 16.96
CA VAL A 588 -20.69 11.64 17.60
C VAL A 588 -20.06 10.70 16.57
N ALA A 589 -20.81 10.23 15.58
CA ALA A 589 -20.29 9.40 14.50
C ALA A 589 -19.27 10.14 13.64
N ALA A 590 -19.47 11.44 13.38
CA ALA A 590 -18.49 12.28 12.69
C ALA A 590 -17.21 12.46 13.53
N ALA A 591 -17.32 12.64 14.86
CA ALA A 591 -16.16 12.63 15.75
C ALA A 591 -15.39 11.30 15.67
N GLN A 592 -16.11 10.18 15.80
CA GLN A 592 -15.54 8.83 15.72
C GLN A 592 -14.87 8.56 14.37
N MET A 593 -15.44 9.07 13.27
CA MET A 593 -14.88 8.93 11.92
C MET A 593 -13.46 9.51 11.83
N PHE A 594 -13.21 10.69 12.42
CA PHE A 594 -11.87 11.28 12.39
C PHE A 594 -10.89 10.49 13.26
N VAL A 595 -11.32 9.95 14.40
CA VAL A 595 -10.49 9.10 15.27
C VAL A 595 -10.13 7.78 14.57
N VAL A 596 -11.14 7.07 14.06
CA VAL A 596 -10.99 5.83 13.26
C VAL A 596 -10.18 6.08 12.00
N GLY A 597 -10.30 7.28 11.42
CA GLY A 597 -9.55 7.70 10.23
C GLY A 597 -8.03 7.60 10.37
N GLY A 598 -7.48 7.55 11.58
CA GLY A 598 -6.09 7.13 11.76
C GLY A 598 -5.90 6.00 12.75
N SER A 599 -6.71 4.95 12.58
CA SER A 599 -6.49 3.63 13.19
C SER A 599 -6.66 3.60 14.71
N HIS A 600 -7.36 4.58 15.27
CA HIS A 600 -7.70 4.63 16.69
C HIS A 600 -9.18 4.32 16.88
N ILE A 601 -9.55 3.74 18.02
CA ILE A 601 -10.95 3.57 18.41
C ILE A 601 -11.16 4.39 19.68
N ASP A 602 -12.09 5.33 19.63
CA ASP A 602 -12.50 6.10 20.79
C ASP A 602 -13.62 5.37 21.55
N LEU A 603 -13.41 5.14 22.85
CA LEU A 603 -14.43 4.64 23.76
C LEU A 603 -14.92 5.71 24.76
N GLY A 604 -14.50 6.97 24.60
CA GLY A 604 -14.82 8.08 25.50
C GLY A 604 -15.74 9.14 24.91
N VAL A 605 -15.93 9.18 23.59
CA VAL A 605 -16.69 10.24 22.90
C VAL A 605 -18.13 10.42 23.41
N GLY A 606 -18.83 9.32 23.75
CA GLY A 606 -20.20 9.40 24.28
C GLY A 606 -20.22 10.00 25.69
N ALA A 607 -19.35 9.55 26.59
CA ALA A 607 -19.21 10.12 27.94
C ALA A 607 -18.83 11.61 27.90
N PHE A 608 -17.96 11.98 26.95
CA PHE A 608 -17.60 13.38 26.72
C PHE A 608 -18.81 14.23 26.27
N ALA A 609 -19.62 13.74 25.33
CA ALA A 609 -20.85 14.42 24.93
C ALA A 609 -21.85 14.55 26.10
N GLY A 610 -21.91 13.55 26.98
CA GLY A 610 -22.72 13.58 28.20
C GLY A 610 -22.25 14.64 29.20
N LEU A 611 -20.94 14.77 29.38
CA LEU A 611 -20.36 15.84 30.22
C LEU A 611 -20.65 17.23 29.63
N VAL A 612 -20.52 17.38 28.31
CA VAL A 612 -20.90 18.63 27.62
C VAL A 612 -22.38 18.92 27.83
N ASN A 613 -23.26 17.92 27.78
CA ASN A 613 -24.70 18.08 28.04
C ASN A 613 -24.94 18.65 29.46
N VAL A 614 -24.29 18.07 30.47
CA VAL A 614 -24.38 18.54 31.86
C VAL A 614 -23.86 19.97 32.02
N VAL A 615 -22.67 20.29 31.51
CA VAL A 615 -22.09 21.64 31.58
C VAL A 615 -22.97 22.67 30.88
N SER A 616 -23.58 22.30 29.76
CA SER A 616 -24.44 23.19 28.96
C SER A 616 -25.77 23.48 29.64
N ALA A 617 -26.35 22.53 30.37
CA ALA A 617 -27.62 22.70 31.07
C ALA A 617 -27.50 23.30 32.49
N THR A 618 -26.28 23.36 33.04
CA THR A 618 -26.00 23.84 34.40
C THR A 618 -25.12 25.09 34.40
N VAL A 619 -23.81 24.90 34.21
CA VAL A 619 -22.80 25.96 34.31
C VAL A 619 -23.01 27.04 33.27
N LEU A 620 -23.34 26.67 32.03
CA LEU A 620 -23.56 27.63 30.94
C LEU A 620 -24.84 28.46 31.13
N VAL A 621 -25.88 27.88 31.74
CA VAL A 621 -27.12 28.58 32.08
C VAL A 621 -26.89 29.55 33.24
N ALA A 622 -26.25 29.08 34.31
CA ALA A 622 -25.99 29.89 35.50
C ALA A 622 -24.98 31.01 35.23
N HIS A 623 -23.92 30.70 34.48
CA HIS A 623 -22.78 31.57 34.24
C HIS A 623 -22.26 31.44 32.79
N PRO A 624 -22.81 32.21 31.83
CA PRO A 624 -22.49 32.05 30.40
C PRO A 624 -21.00 32.17 30.06
N GLY A 625 -20.28 33.11 30.68
CA GLY A 625 -18.83 33.29 30.45
C GLY A 625 -17.99 32.10 30.91
N PRO A 626 -18.04 31.73 32.22
CA PRO A 626 -17.39 30.53 32.73
C PRO A 626 -17.83 29.24 32.05
N GLY A 627 -19.11 29.12 31.68
CA GLY A 627 -19.62 27.96 30.93
C GLY A 627 -18.98 27.85 29.54
N ALA A 628 -18.89 28.95 28.79
CA ALA A 628 -18.22 28.95 27.49
C ALA A 628 -16.72 28.60 27.62
N LEU A 629 -16.04 29.12 28.64
CA LEU A 629 -14.65 28.76 28.93
C LEU A 629 -14.50 27.27 29.29
N ALA A 630 -15.44 26.73 30.08
CA ALA A 630 -15.46 25.31 30.44
C ALA A 630 -15.62 24.42 29.20
N LEU A 631 -16.52 24.79 28.27
CA LEU A 631 -16.68 24.07 27.01
C LEU A 631 -15.41 24.09 26.14
N LEU A 632 -14.72 25.23 26.06
CA LEU A 632 -13.41 25.31 25.38
C LEU A 632 -12.34 24.46 26.07
N ALA A 633 -12.32 24.46 27.40
CA ALA A 633 -11.41 23.64 28.20
C ALA A 633 -11.68 22.14 28.01
N LEU A 634 -12.94 21.72 27.84
CA LEU A 634 -13.31 20.36 27.52
C LEU A 634 -12.77 19.93 26.14
N VAL A 635 -12.90 20.76 25.11
CA VAL A 635 -12.30 20.47 23.78
C VAL A 635 -10.78 20.38 23.86
N ALA A 636 -10.12 21.28 24.59
CA ALA A 636 -8.68 21.22 24.81
C ALA A 636 -8.27 19.95 25.58
N GLY A 637 -9.04 19.57 26.61
CA GLY A 637 -8.86 18.33 27.37
C GLY A 637 -8.99 17.10 26.48
N TYR A 638 -9.97 17.08 25.57
CA TYR A 638 -10.11 16.02 24.59
C TYR A 638 -8.92 15.95 23.62
N GLY A 639 -8.46 17.11 23.13
CA GLY A 639 -7.24 17.22 22.31
C GLY A 639 -5.97 16.72 23.02
N SER A 640 -5.87 16.91 24.34
CA SER A 640 -4.76 16.44 25.17
C SER A 640 -4.66 14.91 25.22
N LEU A 641 -5.78 14.19 25.01
CA LEU A 641 -5.75 12.73 24.88
C LEU A 641 -4.89 12.31 23.67
N GLY A 642 -5.00 13.03 22.55
CA GLY A 642 -4.15 12.80 21.39
C GLY A 642 -2.67 13.03 21.68
N ALA A 643 -2.34 14.05 22.47
CA ALA A 643 -0.96 14.30 22.91
C ALA A 643 -0.42 13.18 23.80
N LEU A 644 -1.26 12.67 24.72
CA LEU A 644 -0.90 11.57 25.61
C LEU A 644 -0.69 10.26 24.84
N ILE A 645 -1.59 9.94 23.90
CA ILE A 645 -1.54 8.74 23.05
C ILE A 645 -0.25 8.72 22.25
N GLU A 646 0.02 9.77 21.46
CA GLU A 646 1.20 9.80 20.60
C GLU A 646 2.49 10.01 21.40
N GLY A 647 2.47 10.92 22.38
CA GLY A 647 3.66 11.28 23.16
C GLY A 647 4.16 10.15 24.06
N ARG A 648 3.28 9.26 24.52
CA ARG A 648 3.65 8.08 25.34
C ARG A 648 3.50 6.76 24.60
N LYS A 649 3.13 6.77 23.31
CA LYS A 649 2.83 5.58 22.50
C LYS A 649 1.85 4.63 23.20
N LEU A 650 0.85 5.19 23.88
CA LEU A 650 -0.16 4.42 24.61
C LEU A 650 -1.26 3.95 23.65
N PRO A 651 -1.84 2.75 23.83
CA PRO A 651 -3.00 2.34 23.06
C PRO A 651 -4.18 3.32 23.24
N ALA A 652 -4.71 3.84 22.14
CA ALA A 652 -5.78 4.84 22.16
C ALA A 652 -7.04 4.38 22.91
N ILE A 653 -7.38 3.09 22.81
CA ILE A 653 -8.51 2.47 23.50
C ILE A 653 -8.38 2.62 25.03
N VAL A 654 -7.18 2.40 25.58
CA VAL A 654 -6.94 2.47 27.03
C VAL A 654 -7.06 3.91 27.52
N VAL A 655 -6.47 4.85 26.79
CA VAL A 655 -6.51 6.27 27.15
C VAL A 655 -7.93 6.82 27.08
N THR A 656 -8.67 6.50 26.01
CA THR A 656 -10.05 6.99 25.83
C THR A 656 -11.04 6.33 26.78
N LEU A 657 -10.86 5.06 27.14
CA LEU A 657 -11.63 4.38 28.18
C LEU A 657 -11.33 4.98 29.57
N GLY A 658 -10.07 5.23 29.90
CA GLY A 658 -9.71 5.91 31.15
C GLY A 658 -10.30 7.32 31.23
N ALA A 659 -10.24 8.07 30.13
CA ALA A 659 -10.83 9.40 30.04
C ALA A 659 -12.36 9.37 30.20
N SER A 660 -13.05 8.33 29.69
CA SER A 660 -14.49 8.21 29.83
C SER A 660 -14.95 8.16 31.29
N PHE A 661 -14.22 7.45 32.16
CA PHE A 661 -14.49 7.44 33.60
C PHE A 661 -14.29 8.80 34.25
N ILE A 662 -13.28 9.56 33.80
CA ILE A 662 -13.04 10.92 34.27
C ILE A 662 -14.20 11.83 33.84
N TRP A 663 -14.65 11.74 32.59
CA TRP A 663 -15.77 12.55 32.09
C TRP A 663 -17.06 12.25 32.83
N LEU A 664 -17.38 10.98 33.06
CA LEU A 664 -18.52 10.55 33.85
C LEU A 664 -18.42 11.06 35.29
N GLY A 665 -17.26 10.91 35.93
CA GLY A 665 -17.01 11.39 37.29
C GLY A 665 -17.27 12.89 37.44
N ILE A 666 -16.71 13.71 36.55
CA ILE A 666 -16.95 15.16 36.54
C ILE A 666 -18.44 15.47 36.30
N GLY A 667 -19.09 14.74 35.39
CA GLY A 667 -20.50 14.90 35.11
C GLY A 667 -21.37 14.65 36.33
N TYR A 668 -21.13 13.53 37.03
CA TYR A 668 -21.84 13.19 38.27
C TYR A 668 -21.59 14.20 39.39
N THR A 669 -20.38 14.75 39.52
CA THR A 669 -20.12 15.76 40.56
C THR A 669 -20.79 17.10 40.29
N LEU A 670 -21.01 17.44 39.00
CA LEU A 670 -21.76 18.64 38.64
C LEU A 670 -23.26 18.41 38.78
N GLN A 671 -23.73 17.20 38.46
CA GLN A 671 -25.14 16.86 38.48
C GLN A 671 -25.37 15.34 38.64
N GLU A 672 -25.83 14.93 39.82
CA GLU A 672 -26.02 13.52 40.18
C GLU A 672 -27.27 12.88 39.54
N SER A 673 -28.28 13.66 39.22
CA SER A 673 -29.57 13.20 38.68
C SER A 673 -30.04 14.06 37.50
N PRO A 674 -30.86 13.52 36.57
CA PRO A 674 -31.39 14.30 35.46
C PRO A 674 -32.07 15.61 35.93
N GLY A 675 -31.82 16.71 35.23
CA GLY A 675 -32.16 18.05 35.71
C GLY A 675 -31.56 19.18 34.88
N GLY A 676 -31.48 20.39 35.41
CA GLY A 676 -31.02 21.57 34.66
C GLY A 676 -32.04 22.05 33.62
N SER A 677 -31.62 22.95 32.74
CA SER A 677 -32.48 23.46 31.66
C SER A 677 -31.64 23.82 30.44
N SER A 678 -32.20 23.68 29.24
CA SER A 678 -31.52 24.15 28.03
C SER A 678 -31.51 25.70 27.96
N PRO A 679 -30.36 26.35 27.67
CA PRO A 679 -30.32 27.78 27.38
C PRO A 679 -31.31 28.16 26.28
N ALA A 680 -32.02 29.28 26.44
CA ALA A 680 -33.07 29.69 25.49
C ALA A 680 -32.57 29.84 24.04
N TRP A 681 -31.34 30.37 23.85
CA TRP A 681 -30.73 30.49 22.54
C TRP A 681 -30.41 29.13 21.91
N LEU A 682 -30.07 28.13 22.72
CA LEU A 682 -29.72 26.79 22.26
C LEU A 682 -30.99 26.03 21.85
N SER A 683 -32.06 26.12 22.64
CA SER A 683 -33.36 25.57 22.26
C SER A 683 -33.92 26.24 20.99
N ALA A 684 -33.73 27.55 20.84
CA ALA A 684 -34.15 28.29 19.64
C ALA A 684 -33.44 27.82 18.36
N LEU A 685 -32.19 27.34 18.46
CA LEU A 685 -31.45 26.77 17.33
C LEU A 685 -31.98 25.41 16.85
N PHE A 686 -32.89 24.79 17.59
CA PHE A 686 -33.48 23.48 17.25
C PHE A 686 -34.96 23.55 16.88
N SER A 687 -35.62 24.70 17.05
CA SER A 687 -37.08 24.85 16.88
C SER A 687 -37.55 25.61 15.64
N TRP A 688 -36.66 25.82 14.65
CA TRP A 688 -36.98 26.55 13.41
C TRP A 688 -37.26 25.62 12.23
N SER A 689 -37.79 26.18 11.14
CA SER A 689 -37.92 25.51 9.86
C SER A 689 -37.55 26.46 8.72
N LEU A 690 -36.95 25.93 7.65
CA LEU A 690 -36.53 26.70 6.48
C LEU A 690 -37.27 26.17 5.24
N ALA A 691 -38.16 26.99 4.69
CA ALA A 691 -38.96 26.64 3.51
C ALA A 691 -39.68 25.28 3.64
N GLY A 692 -40.19 24.96 4.84
CA GLY A 692 -40.87 23.68 5.13
C GLY A 692 -39.95 22.51 5.50
N VAL A 693 -38.62 22.71 5.50
CA VAL A 693 -37.65 21.71 5.96
C VAL A 693 -37.38 21.88 7.46
N PRO A 694 -37.49 20.81 8.29
CA PRO A 694 -37.24 20.88 9.72
C PRO A 694 -35.77 21.20 10.07
N ALA A 695 -35.54 21.84 11.22
CA ALA A 695 -34.19 22.15 11.71
C ALA A 695 -33.30 20.91 11.81
N SER A 696 -33.82 19.77 12.28
CA SER A 696 -33.07 18.50 12.38
C SER A 696 -32.44 18.06 11.04
N VAL A 697 -33.18 18.17 9.93
CA VAL A 697 -32.67 17.85 8.58
C VAL A 697 -31.54 18.80 8.18
N VAL A 698 -31.71 20.10 8.40
CA VAL A 698 -30.69 21.09 8.05
C VAL A 698 -29.43 20.93 8.91
N MET A 699 -29.59 20.61 10.19
CA MET A 699 -28.49 20.35 11.12
C MET A 699 -27.70 19.09 10.74
N ILE A 700 -28.38 18.01 10.34
CA ILE A 700 -27.72 16.78 9.87
C ILE A 700 -26.95 17.05 8.57
N ALA A 701 -27.56 17.77 7.62
CA ALA A 701 -26.88 18.18 6.39
C ALA A 701 -25.68 19.09 6.68
N GLY A 702 -25.81 20.04 7.62
CA GLY A 702 -24.74 20.93 8.06
C GLY A 702 -23.58 20.18 8.73
N ALA A 703 -23.87 19.22 9.62
CA ALA A 703 -22.87 18.35 10.24
C ALA A 703 -22.13 17.52 9.19
N GLY A 704 -22.85 16.93 8.23
CA GLY A 704 -22.27 16.20 7.11
C GLY A 704 -21.40 17.08 6.20
N ALA A 705 -21.87 18.30 5.88
CA ALA A 705 -21.14 19.26 5.07
C ALA A 705 -19.87 19.75 5.78
N LEU A 706 -19.92 20.01 7.08
CA LEU A 706 -18.76 20.36 7.90
C LEU A 706 -17.74 19.21 7.93
N ALA A 707 -18.18 17.98 8.19
CA ALA A 707 -17.31 16.81 8.18
C ALA A 707 -16.68 16.58 6.79
N TRP A 708 -17.45 16.79 5.71
CA TRP A 708 -16.96 16.74 4.34
C TRP A 708 -15.93 17.83 4.04
N ALA A 709 -16.19 19.08 4.46
CA ALA A 709 -15.29 20.21 4.28
C ALA A 709 -13.97 20.01 5.02
N VAL A 710 -14.02 19.55 6.28
CA VAL A 710 -12.82 19.19 7.05
C VAL A 710 -12.05 18.06 6.37
N ASN A 711 -12.74 17.03 5.86
CA ASN A 711 -12.12 15.90 5.17
C ASN A 711 -11.46 16.27 3.83
N ARG A 712 -12.04 17.22 3.08
CA ARG A 712 -11.49 17.78 1.84
C ARG A 712 -10.42 18.87 2.07
N SER A 713 -10.35 19.41 3.28
CA SER A 713 -9.34 20.41 3.64
C SER A 713 -7.93 19.79 3.66
N ARG A 714 -6.92 20.66 3.68
CA ARG A 714 -5.52 20.28 3.78
C ARG A 714 -5.23 19.45 5.03
N LEU A 715 -5.82 19.86 6.17
CA LEU A 715 -5.77 19.10 7.41
C LEU A 715 -6.34 17.69 7.21
N GLY A 716 -7.52 17.58 6.56
CA GLY A 716 -8.16 16.29 6.26
C GLY A 716 -7.31 15.37 5.39
N VAL A 717 -6.60 15.90 4.41
CA VAL A 717 -5.67 15.13 3.57
C VAL A 717 -4.51 14.57 4.39
N VAL A 718 -3.89 15.38 5.24
CA VAL A 718 -2.78 14.93 6.10
C VAL A 718 -3.27 13.92 7.14
N LEU A 719 -4.44 14.16 7.75
CA LEU A 719 -5.06 13.23 8.71
C LEU A 719 -5.33 11.85 8.07
N ARG A 720 -5.86 11.84 6.84
CA ARG A 720 -6.07 10.61 6.06
C ARG A 720 -4.75 9.95 5.65
N GLY A 721 -3.73 10.73 5.30
CA GLY A 721 -2.40 10.22 4.99
C GLY A 721 -1.78 9.47 6.17
N PHE A 722 -1.82 10.05 7.38
CA PHE A 722 -1.33 9.38 8.59
C PHE A 722 -2.08 8.08 8.90
N GLY A 723 -3.36 7.98 8.55
CA GLY A 723 -4.14 6.75 8.71
C GLY A 723 -3.85 5.66 7.69
N ASN A 724 -3.08 5.95 6.63
CA ASN A 724 -2.72 4.96 5.60
C ASN A 724 -1.23 4.60 5.64
N ASN A 725 -0.35 5.60 5.72
CA ASN A 725 1.10 5.39 5.75
C ASN A 725 1.80 6.44 6.65
N ALA A 726 1.63 6.29 7.96
CA ALA A 726 2.21 7.20 8.96
C ALA A 726 3.75 7.33 8.87
N GLN A 727 4.44 6.23 8.53
CA GLN A 727 5.89 6.21 8.40
C GLN A 727 6.36 7.01 7.20
N ALA A 728 5.69 6.89 6.05
CA ALA A 728 6.01 7.71 4.89
C ALA A 728 5.79 9.20 5.19
N LEU A 729 4.69 9.57 5.85
CA LEU A 729 4.43 10.98 6.22
C LEU A 729 5.47 11.54 7.20
N SER A 730 5.92 10.75 8.18
CA SER A 730 6.95 11.19 9.12
C SER A 730 8.30 11.38 8.43
N HIS A 731 8.65 10.51 7.48
CA HIS A 731 9.82 10.68 6.61
C HIS A 731 9.70 11.89 5.67
N MET A 732 8.48 12.26 5.25
CA MET A 732 8.22 13.50 4.51
C MET A 732 8.33 14.77 5.38
N GLY A 733 8.48 14.61 6.71
CA GLY A 733 8.66 15.70 7.66
C GLY A 733 7.38 16.17 8.36
N TRP A 734 6.27 15.45 8.20
CA TRP A 734 5.03 15.74 8.95
C TRP A 734 5.13 15.20 10.38
N SER A 735 4.66 15.99 11.36
CA SER A 735 4.70 15.62 12.78
C SER A 735 3.51 14.74 13.18
N ALA A 736 3.73 13.46 13.46
CA ALA A 736 2.69 12.56 13.95
C ALA A 736 1.98 13.13 15.19
N PHE A 737 2.76 13.66 16.15
CA PHE A 737 2.24 14.31 17.36
C PHE A 737 1.23 15.41 17.07
N THR A 738 1.58 16.34 16.18
CA THR A 738 0.71 17.49 15.86
C THR A 738 -0.60 17.04 15.23
N TYR A 739 -0.54 16.06 14.32
CA TYR A 739 -1.72 15.60 13.60
C TYR A 739 -2.59 14.64 14.42
N THR A 740 -2.02 13.88 15.36
CA THR A 740 -2.81 13.13 16.35
C THR A 740 -3.54 14.09 17.28
N VAL A 741 -2.90 15.15 17.79
CA VAL A 741 -3.58 16.19 18.59
C VAL A 741 -4.69 16.86 17.78
N ALA A 742 -4.41 17.31 16.55
CA ALA A 742 -5.39 17.96 15.70
C ALA A 742 -6.60 17.05 15.42
N ARG A 743 -6.39 15.74 15.25
CA ARG A 743 -7.47 14.75 15.09
C ARG A 743 -8.41 14.72 16.29
N TYR A 744 -7.86 14.65 17.51
CA TYR A 744 -8.65 14.65 18.73
C TYR A 744 -9.33 16.00 18.99
N VAL A 745 -8.70 17.12 18.62
CA VAL A 745 -9.37 18.43 18.68
C VAL A 745 -10.58 18.47 17.73
N VAL A 746 -10.43 18.02 16.48
CA VAL A 746 -11.56 17.95 15.54
C VAL A 746 -12.67 17.04 16.09
N ALA A 747 -12.32 15.86 16.61
CA ALA A 747 -13.28 14.96 17.24
C ALA A 747 -13.98 15.60 18.46
N GLY A 748 -13.23 16.29 19.31
CA GLY A 748 -13.75 17.01 20.46
C GLY A 748 -14.70 18.14 20.09
N VAL A 749 -14.47 18.85 18.98
CA VAL A 749 -15.41 19.86 18.45
C VAL A 749 -16.72 19.23 18.00
N PHE A 750 -16.68 18.10 17.29
CA PHE A 750 -17.91 17.36 16.93
C PHE A 750 -18.62 16.81 18.18
N GLY A 751 -17.87 16.29 19.15
CA GLY A 751 -18.41 15.84 20.45
C GLY A 751 -19.04 16.97 21.26
N LEU A 752 -18.48 18.18 21.21
CA LEU A 752 -19.05 19.39 21.81
C LEU A 752 -20.42 19.71 21.20
N PHE A 753 -20.51 19.75 19.87
CA PHE A 753 -21.79 19.99 19.20
C PHE A 753 -22.80 18.87 19.47
N ALA A 754 -22.35 17.62 19.63
CA ALA A 754 -23.22 16.51 20.01
C ALA A 754 -23.79 16.66 21.43
N GLY A 755 -22.99 17.11 22.40
CA GLY A 755 -23.47 17.38 23.75
C GLY A 755 -24.45 18.55 23.81
N LEU A 756 -24.16 19.64 23.08
CA LEU A 756 -25.07 20.78 22.95
C LEU A 756 -26.41 20.39 22.30
N SER A 757 -26.38 19.54 21.27
CA SER A 757 -27.59 19.05 20.63
C SER A 757 -28.40 18.15 21.55
N LEU A 758 -27.76 17.33 22.38
CA LEU A 758 -28.43 16.56 23.44
C LEU A 758 -29.16 17.46 24.44
N THR A 759 -28.52 18.54 24.90
CA THR A 759 -29.17 19.51 25.80
C THR A 759 -30.39 20.14 25.15
N ALA A 760 -30.29 20.52 23.87
CA ALA A 760 -31.39 21.13 23.12
C ALA A 760 -32.57 20.17 22.94
N VAL A 761 -32.28 18.92 22.54
CA VAL A 761 -33.31 17.90 22.25
C VAL A 761 -33.99 17.41 23.52
N ASN A 762 -33.23 17.17 24.59
CA ASN A 762 -33.80 16.64 25.85
C ASN A 762 -34.38 17.75 26.73
N THR A 763 -34.10 19.02 26.44
CA THR A 763 -34.46 20.21 27.25
C THR A 763 -33.92 20.23 28.69
N ALA A 764 -33.24 19.17 29.10
CA ALA A 764 -32.60 18.91 30.38
C ALA A 764 -31.30 18.14 30.15
N SER A 765 -30.42 18.10 31.14
CA SER A 765 -29.22 17.28 31.13
C SER A 765 -29.43 15.93 31.82
N ASP A 766 -28.75 14.93 31.26
CA ASP A 766 -28.51 13.62 31.86
C ASP A 766 -27.14 13.15 31.34
N ILE A 767 -26.25 12.78 32.27
CA ILE A 767 -24.90 12.29 31.96
C ILE A 767 -24.92 10.94 31.24
N ASN A 768 -25.96 10.13 31.46
CA ASN A 768 -26.09 8.80 30.87
C ASN A 768 -26.79 8.80 29.50
N ALA A 769 -27.41 9.92 29.09
CA ALA A 769 -28.18 10.03 27.86
C ALA A 769 -27.37 9.68 26.59
N SER A 770 -26.05 9.81 26.62
CA SER A 770 -25.14 9.54 25.50
C SER A 770 -24.32 8.25 25.67
N GLY A 771 -24.55 7.45 26.71
CA GLY A 771 -23.75 6.26 26.99
C GLY A 771 -23.77 5.23 25.86
N SER A 772 -24.93 5.04 25.21
CA SER A 772 -25.09 4.14 24.06
C SER A 772 -24.41 4.66 22.78
N PHE A 773 -24.19 5.98 22.66
CA PHE A 773 -23.64 6.59 21.46
C PHE A 773 -22.18 6.23 21.20
N THR A 774 -21.41 5.88 22.24
CA THR A 774 -20.03 5.41 22.06
C THR A 774 -19.98 4.20 21.12
N LEU A 775 -20.74 3.15 21.43
CA LEU A 775 -20.75 1.93 20.60
C LEU A 775 -21.50 2.14 19.28
N LEU A 776 -22.61 2.89 19.30
CA LEU A 776 -23.37 3.19 18.09
C LEU A 776 -22.59 4.04 17.09
N SER A 777 -21.70 4.92 17.55
CA SER A 777 -20.86 5.71 16.65
C SER A 777 -19.82 4.85 15.93
N VAL A 778 -19.22 3.86 16.61
CA VAL A 778 -18.34 2.86 15.98
C VAL A 778 -19.11 2.08 14.92
N ALA A 779 -20.31 1.61 15.26
CA ALA A 779 -21.19 0.91 14.33
C ALA A 779 -21.55 1.79 13.13
N ALA A 780 -21.92 3.06 13.34
CA ALA A 780 -22.27 4.03 12.31
C ALA A 780 -21.10 4.26 11.34
N VAL A 781 -19.88 4.39 11.86
CA VAL A 781 -18.67 4.57 11.06
C VAL A 781 -18.37 3.34 10.19
N VAL A 782 -18.53 2.14 10.75
CA VAL A 782 -18.33 0.88 10.04
C VAL A 782 -19.40 0.65 8.95
N ILE A 783 -20.67 0.82 9.31
CA ILE A 783 -21.81 0.74 8.37
C ILE A 783 -21.66 1.80 7.29
N GLY A 784 -21.23 3.01 7.65
CA GLY A 784 -20.96 4.12 6.73
C GLY A 784 -19.81 3.90 5.76
N GLY A 785 -19.10 2.77 5.83
CA GLY A 785 -18.11 2.35 4.85
C GLY A 785 -16.66 2.65 5.23
N CYS A 786 -16.40 3.17 6.43
CA CYS A 786 -15.03 3.37 6.90
C CYS A 786 -14.32 2.04 7.18
N ARG A 787 -12.99 2.06 7.21
CA ARG A 787 -12.14 0.91 7.58
C ARG A 787 -11.58 1.16 8.99
N LEU A 788 -11.68 0.17 9.86
CA LEU A 788 -11.14 0.27 11.24
C LEU A 788 -9.61 0.37 11.27
N VAL A 789 -8.94 -0.14 10.24
CA VAL A 789 -7.48 -0.08 10.09
C VAL A 789 -7.01 1.34 9.71
N GLY A 790 -7.93 2.29 9.47
CA GLY A 790 -7.62 3.70 9.20
C GLY A 790 -7.54 4.07 7.72
N GLY A 791 -7.30 5.35 7.46
CA GLY A 791 -7.02 5.93 6.14
C GLY A 791 -8.25 6.16 5.25
N SER A 792 -9.29 5.32 5.31
CA SER A 792 -10.49 5.53 4.50
C SER A 792 -11.67 6.05 5.34
N VAL A 793 -12.05 7.30 5.10
CA VAL A 793 -13.21 7.94 5.73
C VAL A 793 -14.23 8.39 4.69
N THR A 794 -15.52 8.30 5.06
CA THR A 794 -16.66 8.56 4.18
C THR A 794 -17.70 9.43 4.88
N PRO A 795 -17.51 10.76 4.98
CA PRO A 795 -18.39 11.65 5.76
C PRO A 795 -19.88 11.45 5.47
N VAL A 796 -20.25 11.38 4.18
CA VAL A 796 -21.63 11.14 3.75
C VAL A 796 -22.13 9.76 4.18
N GLY A 797 -21.30 8.72 4.01
CA GLY A 797 -21.65 7.37 4.44
C GLY A 797 -21.84 7.26 5.94
N VAL A 798 -21.03 7.94 6.75
CA VAL A 798 -21.15 7.99 8.22
C VAL A 798 -22.45 8.65 8.66
N VAL A 799 -22.85 9.75 8.00
CA VAL A 799 -24.16 10.39 8.26
C VAL A 799 -25.30 9.41 8.01
N PHE A 800 -25.30 8.72 6.87
CA PHE A 800 -26.34 7.74 6.56
C PHE A 800 -26.28 6.49 7.44
N GLY A 801 -25.09 6.06 7.87
CA GLY A 801 -24.92 4.98 8.84
C GLY A 801 -25.53 5.33 10.20
N ALA A 802 -25.28 6.55 10.70
CA ALA A 802 -25.88 7.06 11.93
C ALA A 802 -27.41 7.22 11.81
N LEU A 803 -27.90 7.77 10.69
CA LEU A 803 -29.32 7.87 10.39
C LEU A 803 -30.00 6.49 10.37
N THR A 804 -29.40 5.52 9.68
CA THR A 804 -29.89 4.13 9.63
C THR A 804 -30.04 3.57 11.04
N LEU A 805 -29.00 3.67 11.88
CA LEU A 805 -29.04 3.16 13.25
C LEU A 805 -30.08 3.86 14.13
N SER A 806 -30.25 5.18 13.97
CA SER A 806 -31.27 5.94 14.68
C SER A 806 -32.68 5.56 14.24
N LEU A 807 -32.92 5.45 12.93
CA LEU A 807 -34.23 5.14 12.36
C LEU A 807 -34.69 3.71 12.63
N ILE A 808 -33.76 2.77 12.84
CA ILE A 808 -34.12 1.40 13.27
C ILE A 808 -34.84 1.43 14.61
N GLY A 809 -34.38 2.24 15.57
CA GLY A 809 -35.06 2.38 16.86
C GLY A 809 -36.48 2.93 16.69
N ALA A 810 -36.66 3.92 15.81
CA ALA A 810 -37.97 4.45 15.48
C ALA A 810 -38.87 3.39 14.81
N LEU A 811 -38.34 2.66 13.82
CA LEU A 811 -39.06 1.60 13.10
C LEU A 811 -39.54 0.49 14.04
N LEU A 812 -38.69 0.04 14.96
CA LEU A 812 -39.06 -0.97 15.96
C LEU A 812 -40.24 -0.49 16.83
N GLY A 813 -40.22 0.78 17.23
CA GLY A 813 -41.34 1.41 17.93
C GLY A 813 -42.64 1.40 17.12
N PHE A 814 -42.59 1.71 15.82
CA PHE A 814 -43.76 1.66 14.93
C PHE A 814 -44.33 0.25 14.73
N ILE A 815 -43.49 -0.78 14.79
CA ILE A 815 -43.91 -2.19 14.68
C ILE A 815 -44.39 -2.74 16.05
N GLY A 816 -44.32 -1.95 17.12
CA GLY A 816 -44.75 -2.34 18.46
C GLY A 816 -43.77 -3.26 19.19
N ILE A 817 -42.50 -3.27 18.79
CA ILE A 817 -41.42 -3.99 19.47
C ILE A 817 -40.92 -3.12 20.63
N SER A 818 -40.73 -3.71 21.82
CA SER A 818 -40.19 -2.97 22.98
C SER A 818 -38.85 -2.32 22.62
N THR A 819 -38.66 -1.09 23.06
CA THR A 819 -37.40 -0.34 22.93
C THR A 819 -36.22 -1.05 23.61
N ASP A 820 -36.48 -1.99 24.52
CA ASP A 820 -35.46 -2.83 25.16
C ASP A 820 -34.69 -3.69 24.14
N TYR A 821 -35.32 -4.03 23.01
CA TYR A 821 -34.69 -4.80 21.94
C TYR A 821 -33.85 -3.96 20.99
N ASN A 822 -33.86 -2.62 21.09
CA ASN A 822 -33.14 -1.75 20.16
C ASN A 822 -31.65 -2.10 20.09
N ALA A 823 -31.00 -2.31 21.24
CA ALA A 823 -29.59 -2.65 21.30
C ALA A 823 -29.29 -4.02 20.65
N SER A 824 -30.13 -5.03 20.92
CA SER A 824 -29.99 -6.37 20.36
C SER A 824 -30.16 -6.38 18.83
N VAL A 825 -31.15 -5.65 18.31
CA VAL A 825 -31.40 -5.54 16.86
C VAL A 825 -30.28 -4.78 16.16
N GLN A 826 -29.83 -3.65 16.72
CA GLN A 826 -28.71 -2.89 16.18
C GLN A 826 -27.42 -3.71 16.17
N GLY A 827 -27.15 -4.49 17.22
CA GLY A 827 -26.01 -5.41 17.30
C GLY A 827 -26.08 -6.53 16.25
N ALA A 828 -27.23 -7.19 16.12
CA ALA A 828 -27.42 -8.24 15.12
C ALA A 828 -27.26 -7.71 13.68
N LEU A 829 -27.78 -6.51 13.40
CA LEU A 829 -27.62 -5.85 12.10
C LEU A 829 -26.15 -5.54 11.80
N LEU A 830 -25.42 -4.98 12.78
CA LEU A 830 -24.00 -4.69 12.62
C LEU A 830 -23.22 -5.97 12.26
N ILE A 831 -23.45 -7.06 12.99
CA ILE A 831 -22.82 -8.36 12.73
C ILE A 831 -23.19 -8.86 11.31
N GLY A 832 -24.47 -8.79 10.94
CA GLY A 832 -24.95 -9.20 9.62
C GLY A 832 -24.31 -8.40 8.47
N ILE A 833 -24.23 -7.07 8.60
CA ILE A 833 -23.59 -6.19 7.61
C ILE A 833 -22.09 -6.52 7.51
N LEU A 834 -21.42 -6.74 8.64
CA LEU A 834 -20.00 -7.05 8.67
C LEU A 834 -19.73 -8.41 8.00
N ALA A 835 -20.55 -9.44 8.31
CA ALA A 835 -20.46 -10.77 7.71
C ALA A 835 -20.71 -10.75 6.20
N LEU A 836 -21.70 -9.98 5.74
CA LEU A 836 -21.97 -9.82 4.31
C LEU A 836 -20.78 -9.14 3.61
N ARG A 837 -20.15 -8.14 4.26
CA ARG A 837 -18.99 -7.44 3.74
C ARG A 837 -17.78 -8.37 3.58
N THR A 838 -17.51 -9.23 4.55
CA THR A 838 -16.43 -10.23 4.46
C THR A 838 -16.68 -11.27 3.37
N LEU A 839 -17.91 -11.76 3.24
CA LEU A 839 -18.27 -12.74 2.20
C LEU A 839 -18.10 -12.20 0.79
N VAL A 840 -18.39 -10.91 0.57
CA VAL A 840 -18.18 -10.29 -0.75
C VAL A 840 -16.72 -9.93 -0.99
N GLY A 841 -15.98 -9.50 0.04
CA GLY A 841 -14.55 -9.22 -0.07
C GLY A 841 -13.68 -10.46 -0.35
N GLN A 842 -14.07 -11.63 0.18
CA GLN A 842 -13.37 -12.90 -0.09
C GLN A 842 -13.46 -13.34 -1.56
N LYS A 843 -14.54 -12.97 -2.28
CA LYS A 843 -14.64 -13.23 -3.72
C LYS A 843 -13.68 -12.39 -4.55
N GLU A 844 -13.33 -11.17 -4.11
CA GLU A 844 -12.37 -10.30 -4.81
C GLU A 844 -10.90 -10.76 -4.67
N THR A 845 -10.58 -11.59 -3.68
CA THR A 845 -9.24 -12.21 -3.55
C THR A 845 -9.17 -13.61 -4.16
N ALA A 846 -10.33 -14.21 -4.47
CA ALA A 846 -10.46 -15.53 -5.07
C ALA A 846 -10.70 -15.48 -6.59
N GLU A 847 -11.11 -14.32 -7.12
CA GLU A 847 -11.08 -13.95 -8.54
C GLU A 847 -9.77 -13.23 -8.83
#